data_AF-A0A3D2U3V0-F1
#
_entry.id   AF-A0A3D2U3V0-F1
#
_cell.length_a   1.000
_cell.length_b   1.000
_cell.length_c   1.000
_cell.angle_alpha   90.00
_cell.angle_beta   90.00
_cell.angle_gamma   90.00
#
_symmetry.space_group_name_H-M   'P 1'
#
loop_
_entity.id
_entity.type
_entity.pdbx_description
1 polymer ?
#
loop_
_entity_poly.entity_id
_entity_poly.type
_entity_poly.pdbx_seq_one_letter_code
_entity_poly.pdbx_strand_id
1 'polypeptide(L)'
;MSLISRSRDVEMNHSKLEIAAKVTVLAIALLVPGAQRLNAAENPRRLPRVPDGFTIEVAAASPLVKHPMLAGFDHRGRLFIAASSGKNIGSGDLLKDPPNLIRMIADTDGDGVFDRSTVFADKMTLPMGALWHRGALYVASPPNIWRLRDLDDDGVADERTILVDTFGFSGNAASVHGCFLGPNGRLYWCDGRHGHEFRDKDGELTSKGKAARIFSCRLDGSDVRTWCGGGMDNPVEVDFLSTGEMIGSVNIFLGRPRVDCLVHWVDGGAYPRFDQACVAEFPKTGPLMPPLARMGHVAVSGMTRYRSTEFGPGFRGNIFTTLFNTHKVARSVVVRDGGTFRTTESDFLVSDDPDFHPTDVLEDADGSLLVIDTGGWFRIGCPVSKVAKPDIHGAIYRVRRRGAHKVKDPRGRFLDAARLTPAALARHLDDARPVVRERVIDRLAQAGSDAIGTLESVVAERGSETYRRRLGAVWALSRIEKDAALVPLRTALLDASPEVRVAASRSLGTRNDRAAVPRLAELLADDASAAVRRQAATSLGQILQVAGISGTSAAKSPTIASLLVASARPGIDRFEEHALLYAVIRNNDAVATRPLLSDRRPTVRRAALMALDQMADGKLTREMVVPLLDTDDPGLQTATLEVIGRHEGWAAETRALLETWLAEKTIGTSRSSVVRGFLLSQQADPAIQSLVAERLADKSLGLAARRLLTEVVGRSSFEKLPAGWHEMLVASLNHDDPVVREGAVRALAARRLVGPELERLIDDEQQLSSLRIAGMQALADTPVGVTRLEFLLQQLDTGIPPLSRLAAARVMASVRLTNSQQVQVAARFKTAGPLELPVLLRACPGIDDSRVALAVLDGLESARAVDSLAAADLLESVQRMKEPFQKRGRKLLARVDGKLAAQRAELKDKVKELVGGDVARGRAIFFGKKAACSGCHTVGDRGGRVGPALSTIGDIRQPGDLLESIALPSASFARGFRSYTLATQAGRVHTGVISRETTEAIWIKSADLSEVRVPRSQVEAIRESAVSIMPKGLDKLLSPAQLADLIAFLRSCRAGSVTRTTTR
;
A
#
# COMPACT_ATOMS: atom_id res chain seq x y z
N MET A 1 18.11 75.29 4.35
CA MET A 1 17.62 76.44 5.12
C MET A 1 17.65 76.08 6.60
N SER A 2 18.68 76.55 7.30
CA SER A 2 18.59 77.43 8.50
C SER A 2 18.31 76.67 9.82
N LEU A 3 19.35 76.30 10.58
CA LEU A 3 20.02 77.07 11.67
C LEU A 3 19.22 77.01 13.01
N ILE A 4 19.68 76.24 14.02
CA ILE A 4 20.71 76.51 15.06
C ILE A 4 20.19 77.31 16.26
N SER A 5 20.36 76.73 17.47
CA SER A 5 20.91 77.37 18.69
C SER A 5 20.80 76.41 19.89
N ARG A 6 21.80 76.09 20.72
CA ARG A 6 23.20 76.52 20.90
C ARG A 6 23.85 75.55 21.94
N SER A 7 25.04 75.00 21.63
CA SER A 7 26.37 75.32 22.22
C SER A 7 26.64 74.67 23.60
N ARG A 8 27.78 74.02 23.91
CA ARG A 8 29.21 74.32 23.63
C ARG A 8 30.02 73.01 23.74
N ASP A 9 30.86 72.69 22.75
CA ASP A 9 32.32 72.94 22.64
C ASP A 9 33.14 71.82 23.31
N VAL A 10 34.26 71.28 22.81
CA VAL A 10 35.07 71.47 21.59
C VAL A 10 36.12 70.33 21.61
N GLU A 11 36.40 69.73 20.44
CA GLU A 11 37.67 69.09 19.96
C GLU A 11 38.38 68.00 20.80
N MET A 12 39.09 66.99 20.26
CA MET A 12 40.01 66.99 19.13
C MET A 12 40.45 65.54 18.75
N ASN A 13 40.42 65.26 17.44
CA ASN A 13 41.32 64.46 16.59
C ASN A 13 42.07 63.17 17.02
N HIS A 14 41.79 62.14 16.21
CA HIS A 14 42.69 61.30 15.36
C HIS A 14 43.93 60.54 15.93
N SER A 15 43.76 59.21 15.91
CA SER A 15 44.54 58.23 15.11
C SER A 15 45.73 57.47 15.72
N LYS A 16 45.79 56.18 15.34
CA LYS A 16 46.91 55.20 15.34
C LYS A 16 47.27 54.61 16.71
N LEU A 17 47.75 53.38 16.89
CA LEU A 17 47.84 52.09 16.16
C LEU A 17 48.56 51.17 17.20
N GLU A 18 48.39 49.86 17.12
CA GLU A 18 49.24 48.80 17.77
C GLU A 18 49.00 48.50 19.27
N ILE A 19 49.19 47.29 19.84
CA ILE A 19 49.40 45.89 19.42
C ILE A 19 49.18 45.04 20.72
N ALA A 20 48.57 43.86 20.58
CA ALA A 20 48.72 42.61 21.37
C ALA A 20 48.71 42.54 22.93
N ALA A 21 47.72 41.75 23.41
CA ALA A 21 47.86 40.55 24.26
C ALA A 21 47.89 40.61 25.82
N LYS A 22 47.13 39.64 26.39
CA LYS A 22 47.14 39.01 27.74
C LYS A 22 46.25 39.66 28.83
N VAL A 23 45.08 39.08 29.18
CA VAL A 23 44.85 37.98 30.19
C VAL A 23 45.19 38.52 31.60
N THR A 24 44.32 38.69 32.61
CA THR A 24 43.21 37.84 33.09
C THR A 24 42.53 38.43 34.36
N VAL A 25 41.21 38.17 34.55
CA VAL A 25 40.46 37.99 35.84
C VAL A 25 40.33 39.22 36.77
N LEU A 26 39.22 39.54 37.45
CA LEU A 26 37.83 39.06 37.59
C LEU A 26 37.11 40.08 38.52
N ALA A 27 35.79 40.18 38.39
CA ALA A 27 34.82 40.76 39.34
C ALA A 27 34.76 42.29 39.46
N ILE A 28 33.68 42.87 38.92
CA ILE A 28 32.61 43.48 39.74
C ILE A 28 31.29 43.15 39.02
N ALA A 29 30.42 42.45 39.74
CA ALA A 29 29.02 42.21 39.41
C ALA A 29 28.15 43.27 40.09
N LEU A 30 26.89 43.38 39.61
CA LEU A 30 25.73 44.14 40.12
C LEU A 30 25.62 45.57 39.53
N LEU A 31 24.57 46.00 38.81
CA LEU A 31 23.18 45.56 38.58
C LEU A 31 22.74 46.02 37.15
N VAL A 32 21.98 45.27 36.33
CA VAL A 32 20.51 45.30 36.08
C VAL A 32 20.28 44.64 34.68
N PRO A 33 19.17 43.96 34.31
CA PRO A 33 18.31 42.97 34.99
C PRO A 33 18.22 41.61 34.24
N GLY A 34 17.63 40.62 34.91
CA GLY A 34 17.53 39.20 34.57
C GLY A 34 17.20 38.81 33.13
N ALA A 35 18.07 37.97 32.56
CA ALA A 35 17.69 36.97 31.58
C ALA A 35 16.61 36.08 32.20
N GLN A 36 15.36 36.25 31.77
CA GLN A 36 14.31 35.28 32.02
C GLN A 36 14.76 33.95 31.42
N ARG A 37 15.20 33.03 32.27
CA ARG A 37 15.04 31.61 31.96
C ARG A 37 13.55 31.43 31.65
N LEU A 38 13.24 31.15 30.38
CA LEU A 38 11.90 30.77 29.97
C LEU A 38 11.56 29.50 30.74
N ASN A 39 10.85 29.65 31.85
CA ASN A 39 10.23 28.54 32.55
C ASN A 39 9.28 27.89 31.54
N ALA A 40 9.63 26.66 31.13
CA ALA A 40 8.76 25.76 30.43
C ALA A 40 7.58 25.40 31.35
N ALA A 41 6.52 26.21 31.32
CA ALA A 41 5.29 25.90 32.02
C ALA A 41 4.11 26.59 31.33
N GLU A 42 3.50 25.88 30.39
CA GLU A 42 2.04 25.72 30.35
C GLU A 42 1.72 24.43 29.56
N ASN A 43 1.35 23.39 30.34
CA ASN A 43 0.98 22.02 29.96
C ASN A 43 2.15 21.02 29.72
N PRO A 44 2.64 20.29 30.74
CA PRO A 44 3.60 19.20 30.51
C PRO A 44 2.85 18.03 29.86
N ARG A 45 2.72 18.06 28.53
CA ARG A 45 2.27 16.91 27.75
C ARG A 45 3.11 15.71 28.16
N ARG A 46 2.43 14.60 28.47
CA ARG A 46 3.10 13.36 28.83
C ARG A 46 3.97 12.94 27.66
N LEU A 47 5.26 12.72 27.91
CA LEU A 47 6.19 12.27 26.88
C LEU A 47 5.69 10.95 26.26
N PRO A 48 5.83 10.79 24.93
CA PRO A 48 5.60 9.51 24.29
C PRO A 48 6.48 8.41 24.89
N ARG A 49 6.02 7.16 24.81
CA ARG A 49 6.82 6.00 25.22
C ARG A 49 7.73 5.55 24.08
N VAL A 50 8.95 5.17 24.45
CA VAL A 50 9.96 4.53 23.60
C VAL A 50 10.34 3.17 24.19
N PRO A 51 11.02 2.27 23.46
CA PRO A 51 11.32 0.93 23.96
C PRO A 51 12.36 0.98 25.08
N ASP A 52 12.45 -0.11 25.86
CA ASP A 52 13.47 -0.24 26.88
C ASP A 52 14.89 -0.04 26.30
N GLY A 53 15.73 0.64 27.08
CA GLY A 53 17.08 1.03 26.63
C GLY A 53 17.12 2.33 25.82
N PHE A 54 15.99 3.02 25.61
CA PHE A 54 15.95 4.36 25.02
C PHE A 54 15.53 5.44 26.02
N THR A 55 15.83 6.69 25.68
CA THR A 55 15.34 7.91 26.33
C THR A 55 14.70 8.82 25.30
N ILE A 56 13.76 9.63 25.76
CA ILE A 56 13.08 10.65 24.96
C ILE A 56 13.02 11.93 25.78
N GLU A 57 13.26 13.06 25.13
CA GLU A 57 13.22 14.40 25.72
C GLU A 57 12.64 15.40 24.72
N VAL A 58 12.20 16.56 25.22
CA VAL A 58 11.78 17.66 24.35
C VAL A 58 13.03 18.39 23.87
N ALA A 59 13.23 18.48 22.56
CA ALA A 59 14.32 19.22 21.94
C ALA A 59 13.91 20.64 21.54
N ALA A 60 12.64 20.88 21.20
CA ALA A 60 12.09 22.21 20.98
C ALA A 60 10.57 22.20 21.18
N ALA A 61 10.02 23.28 21.75
CA ALA A 61 8.58 23.47 21.91
C ALA A 61 8.23 24.97 21.80
N SER A 62 6.94 25.31 21.97
CA SER A 62 6.50 26.71 22.01
C SER A 62 7.23 27.49 23.12
N PRO A 63 7.70 28.73 22.86
CA PRO A 63 7.42 29.57 21.69
C PRO A 63 8.36 29.36 20.48
N LEU A 64 9.42 28.55 20.58
CA LEU A 64 10.40 28.36 19.50
C LEU A 64 9.76 27.77 18.24
N VAL A 65 8.86 26.80 18.44
CA VAL A 65 8.09 26.13 17.38
C VAL A 65 6.63 25.96 17.83
N LYS A 66 5.68 26.18 16.91
CA LYS A 66 4.23 26.05 17.19
C LYS A 66 3.57 24.93 16.38
N HIS A 67 3.69 24.94 15.06
CA HIS A 67 3.14 23.91 14.17
C HIS A 67 4.20 23.40 13.19
N PRO A 68 5.27 22.76 13.68
CA PRO A 68 6.29 22.18 12.82
C PRO A 68 5.69 21.00 12.02
N MET A 69 6.14 20.76 10.79
CA MET A 69 5.63 19.65 9.96
C MET A 69 6.75 18.72 9.51
N LEU A 70 7.61 19.17 8.59
CA LEU A 70 8.77 18.43 8.08
C LEU A 70 10.02 19.28 8.25
N ALA A 71 11.19 18.65 8.33
CA ALA A 71 12.44 19.40 8.50
C ALA A 71 13.68 18.75 7.89
N GLY A 72 14.72 19.56 7.74
CA GLY A 72 16.04 19.11 7.33
C GLY A 72 17.16 19.86 8.04
N PHE A 73 18.26 19.16 8.32
CA PHE A 73 19.45 19.78 8.91
C PHE A 73 20.35 20.39 7.84
N ASP A 74 20.96 21.53 8.17
CA ASP A 74 22.16 21.96 7.47
C ASP A 74 23.44 21.28 7.99
N HIS A 75 24.54 21.55 7.31
CA HIS A 75 25.86 21.02 7.67
C HIS A 75 26.38 21.52 9.04
N ARG A 76 25.79 22.59 9.60
CA ARG A 76 26.07 23.11 10.94
C ARG A 76 25.16 22.50 12.00
N GLY A 77 24.07 21.83 11.63
CA GLY A 77 23.10 21.29 12.59
C GLY A 77 22.01 22.26 13.01
N ARG A 78 21.86 23.39 12.28
CA ARG A 78 20.63 24.18 12.35
C ARG A 78 19.52 23.39 11.65
N LEU A 79 18.33 23.39 12.25
CA LEU A 79 17.18 22.66 11.72
C LEU A 79 16.23 23.62 11.00
N PHE A 80 15.97 23.34 9.72
CA PHE A 80 15.05 24.10 8.87
C PHE A 80 13.72 23.37 8.79
N ILE A 81 12.68 24.00 9.30
CA ILE A 81 11.38 23.39 9.55
C ILE A 81 10.34 24.05 8.66
N ALA A 82 9.70 23.25 7.82
CA ALA A 82 8.46 23.61 7.18
C ALA A 82 7.35 23.72 8.24
N ALA A 83 6.82 24.93 8.44
CA ALA A 83 5.91 25.23 9.54
C ALA A 83 4.59 25.82 9.03
N SER A 84 3.50 25.37 9.64
CA SER A 84 2.16 25.89 9.39
C SER A 84 1.86 27.12 10.26
N SER A 85 0.99 27.99 9.75
CA SER A 85 0.34 29.06 10.49
C SER A 85 -0.74 28.55 11.46
N GLY A 86 -1.03 27.25 11.47
CA GLY A 86 -2.11 26.63 12.24
C GLY A 86 -3.49 26.72 11.55
N LYS A 87 -3.55 27.32 10.35
CA LYS A 87 -4.80 27.51 9.60
C LYS A 87 -4.97 26.46 8.50
N ASN A 88 -6.21 26.03 8.30
CA ASN A 88 -6.61 25.08 7.27
C ASN A 88 -7.22 25.84 6.08
N ILE A 89 -6.40 26.16 5.07
CA ILE A 89 -6.75 27.09 3.98
C ILE A 89 -6.73 26.34 2.63
N GLY A 90 -7.70 26.63 1.76
CA GLY A 90 -7.75 26.07 0.41
C GLY A 90 -6.74 26.72 -0.55
N SER A 91 -6.40 26.04 -1.65
CA SER A 91 -5.36 26.49 -2.59
C SER A 91 -5.57 27.91 -3.15
N GLY A 92 -6.82 28.28 -3.46
CA GLY A 92 -7.14 29.60 -4.00
C GLY A 92 -6.76 30.77 -3.08
N ASP A 93 -6.92 30.61 -1.76
CA ASP A 93 -6.54 31.64 -0.79
C ASP A 93 -5.07 31.55 -0.39
N LEU A 94 -4.50 30.34 -0.36
CA LEU A 94 -3.05 30.13 -0.16
C LEU A 94 -2.22 30.83 -1.24
N LEU A 95 -2.70 30.86 -2.50
CA LEU A 95 -2.02 31.56 -3.59
C LEU A 95 -2.10 33.09 -3.46
N LYS A 96 -3.15 33.62 -2.82
CA LYS A 96 -3.35 35.07 -2.65
C LYS A 96 -2.55 35.63 -1.48
N ASP A 97 -2.61 34.97 -0.33
CA ASP A 97 -1.86 35.37 0.87
C ASP A 97 -1.29 34.14 1.59
N PRO A 98 -0.12 33.65 1.16
CA PRO A 98 0.52 32.47 1.76
C PRO A 98 1.00 32.77 3.20
N PRO A 99 0.43 32.13 4.24
CA PRO A 99 0.74 32.49 5.63
C PRO A 99 1.78 31.57 6.28
N ASN A 100 2.20 30.50 5.59
CA ASN A 100 3.11 29.51 6.12
C ASN A 100 4.56 29.94 5.88
N LEU A 101 5.51 29.25 6.52
CA LEU A 101 6.91 29.68 6.53
C LEU A 101 7.88 28.51 6.72
N ILE A 102 9.15 28.78 6.44
CA ILE A 102 10.30 28.00 6.89
C ILE A 102 10.89 28.66 8.13
N ARG A 103 10.99 27.89 9.21
CA ARG A 103 11.60 28.29 10.48
C ARG A 103 12.98 27.67 10.57
N MET A 104 14.01 28.45 10.92
CA MET A 104 15.31 27.91 11.29
C MET A 104 15.46 27.95 12.82
N ILE A 105 15.80 26.82 13.42
CA ILE A 105 16.16 26.75 14.85
C ILE A 105 17.60 26.26 15.04
N ALA A 106 18.25 26.73 16.11
CA ALA A 106 19.63 26.37 16.43
C ALA A 106 19.78 26.06 17.93
N ASP A 107 20.62 25.07 18.20
CA ASP A 107 21.18 24.74 19.50
C ASP A 107 22.54 25.48 19.56
N THR A 108 22.62 26.53 20.39
CA THR A 108 23.76 27.45 20.40
C THR A 108 24.82 27.08 21.44
N ASP A 109 24.48 26.25 22.42
CA ASP A 109 25.41 25.76 23.45
C ASP A 109 25.83 24.29 23.27
N GLY A 110 25.17 23.55 22.38
CA GLY A 110 25.48 22.18 22.00
C GLY A 110 24.98 21.13 22.98
N ASP A 111 23.97 21.44 23.81
CA ASP A 111 23.41 20.51 24.79
C ASP A 111 22.38 19.52 24.18
N GLY A 112 21.98 19.74 22.92
CA GLY A 112 21.02 18.93 22.18
C GLY A 112 19.57 19.45 22.20
N VAL A 113 19.32 20.55 22.91
CA VAL A 113 18.07 21.32 22.97
C VAL A 113 18.23 22.59 22.15
N PHE A 114 17.26 22.90 21.30
CA PHE A 114 17.32 24.13 20.51
C PHE A 114 16.88 25.34 21.36
N ASP A 115 17.57 26.46 21.22
CA ASP A 115 17.37 27.66 22.04
C ASP A 115 17.16 28.95 21.22
N ARG A 116 17.49 28.95 19.92
CA ARG A 116 17.32 30.09 19.01
C ARG A 116 16.37 29.77 17.86
N SER A 117 15.58 30.75 17.45
CA SER A 117 14.56 30.61 16.40
C SER A 117 14.48 31.86 15.50
N THR A 118 14.55 31.66 14.19
CA THR A 118 14.49 32.72 13.16
C THR A 118 13.53 32.31 12.04
N VAL A 119 12.78 33.25 11.46
CA VAL A 119 12.03 32.99 10.22
C VAL A 119 13.02 33.04 9.07
N PHE A 120 13.33 31.89 8.48
CA PHE A 120 14.26 31.81 7.35
C PHE A 120 13.60 32.27 6.05
N ALA A 121 12.36 31.81 5.80
CA ALA A 121 11.60 32.23 4.64
C ALA A 121 10.11 32.27 4.97
N ASP A 122 9.50 33.44 4.86
CA ASP A 122 8.05 33.65 4.98
C ASP A 122 7.30 33.44 3.64
N LYS A 123 6.00 33.73 3.62
CA LYS A 123 5.17 33.74 2.41
C LYS A 123 5.20 32.42 1.62
N MET A 124 5.17 31.29 2.33
CA MET A 124 5.03 29.96 1.76
C MET A 124 3.57 29.51 1.76
N THR A 125 3.15 28.81 0.71
CA THR A 125 1.80 28.28 0.57
C THR A 125 1.54 27.14 1.55
N LEU A 126 2.18 25.99 1.37
CA LEU A 126 2.14 24.85 2.27
C LEU A 126 3.47 24.10 2.13
N PRO A 127 4.56 24.57 2.76
CA PRO A 127 5.86 23.94 2.62
C PRO A 127 5.81 22.53 3.21
N MET A 128 6.30 21.53 2.46
CA MET A 128 6.25 20.12 2.83
C MET A 128 7.58 19.43 2.51
N GLY A 129 8.60 19.83 3.27
CA GLY A 129 9.94 19.26 3.20
C GLY A 129 11.00 20.34 3.09
N ALA A 130 12.22 19.98 3.46
CA ALA A 130 13.35 20.89 3.55
C ALA A 130 14.65 20.09 3.38
N LEU A 131 15.44 20.45 2.37
CA LEU A 131 16.74 19.83 2.11
C LEU A 131 17.82 20.89 1.98
N TRP A 132 18.79 20.88 2.90
CA TRP A 132 19.97 21.71 2.76
C TRP A 132 21.03 21.00 1.91
N HIS A 133 21.47 21.63 0.82
CA HIS A 133 22.58 21.12 0.02
C HIS A 133 23.31 22.25 -0.70
N ARG A 134 24.65 22.20 -0.72
CA ARG A 134 25.54 23.17 -1.38
C ARG A 134 25.19 24.65 -1.13
N GLY A 135 24.94 24.98 0.14
CA GLY A 135 24.68 26.36 0.57
C GLY A 135 23.28 26.89 0.23
N ALA A 136 22.36 26.02 -0.19
CA ALA A 136 20.97 26.38 -0.46
C ALA A 136 20.01 25.44 0.28
N LEU A 137 18.83 25.95 0.59
CA LEU A 137 17.69 25.17 1.05
C LEU A 137 16.72 24.91 -0.11
N TYR A 138 16.44 23.64 -0.39
CA TYR A 138 15.45 23.21 -1.37
C TYR A 138 14.15 22.83 -0.66
N VAL A 139 13.03 23.39 -1.12
CA VAL A 139 11.73 23.29 -0.44
C VAL A 139 10.64 22.97 -1.45
N ALA A 140 9.85 21.93 -1.20
CA ALA A 140 8.57 21.74 -1.88
C ALA A 140 7.50 22.60 -1.21
N SER A 141 6.91 23.55 -1.92
CA SER A 141 5.76 24.35 -1.46
C SER A 141 4.86 24.64 -2.66
N PRO A 142 3.71 23.95 -2.80
CA PRO A 142 2.92 23.96 -4.03
C PRO A 142 2.47 25.37 -4.42
N PRO A 143 2.50 25.74 -5.70
CA PRO A 143 2.66 24.86 -6.84
C PRO A 143 4.12 24.71 -7.29
N ASN A 144 5.11 24.91 -6.40
CA ASN A 144 6.52 25.09 -6.78
C ASN A 144 7.50 24.22 -5.98
N ILE A 145 8.63 23.94 -6.60
CA ILE A 145 9.89 23.55 -5.94
C ILE A 145 10.80 24.77 -5.91
N TRP A 146 11.24 25.15 -4.71
CA TRP A 146 12.04 26.35 -4.46
C TRP A 146 13.50 26.01 -4.17
N ARG A 147 14.39 26.93 -4.55
CA ARG A 147 15.75 27.06 -4.03
C ARG A 147 15.86 28.38 -3.29
N LEU A 148 16.27 28.33 -2.03
CA LEU A 148 16.40 29.49 -1.15
C LEU A 148 17.86 29.61 -0.72
N ARG A 149 18.44 30.81 -0.79
CA ARG A 149 19.82 31.07 -0.36
C ARG A 149 19.87 32.24 0.61
N ASP A 150 20.74 32.08 1.59
CA ASP A 150 21.15 33.06 2.58
C ASP A 150 22.60 33.42 2.23
N LEU A 151 22.79 34.62 1.71
CA LEU A 151 24.02 35.09 1.08
C LEU A 151 24.93 35.82 2.07
N ASP A 152 24.37 36.35 3.16
CA ASP A 152 25.09 37.09 4.20
C ASP A 152 25.16 36.37 5.56
N ASP A 153 24.56 35.18 5.66
CA ASP A 153 24.53 34.29 6.83
C ASP A 153 23.78 34.88 8.04
N ASP A 154 22.82 35.78 7.81
CA ASP A 154 21.98 36.36 8.88
C ASP A 154 20.88 35.41 9.38
N GLY A 155 20.63 34.31 8.66
CA GLY A 155 19.59 33.33 8.95
C GLY A 155 18.25 33.61 8.27
N VAL A 156 18.24 34.44 7.22
CA VAL A 156 17.11 34.77 6.34
C VAL A 156 17.48 34.48 4.88
N ALA A 157 16.52 34.04 4.09
CA ALA A 157 16.73 33.78 2.67
C ALA A 157 16.64 35.07 1.85
N ASP A 158 17.78 35.56 1.35
CA ASP A 158 17.89 36.71 0.44
C ASP A 158 17.39 36.38 -0.97
N GLU A 159 17.69 35.18 -1.46
CA GLU A 159 17.38 34.78 -2.83
C GLU A 159 16.37 33.64 -2.84
N ARG A 160 15.32 33.81 -3.64
CA ARG A 160 14.28 32.81 -3.87
C ARG A 160 14.14 32.50 -5.35
N THR A 161 14.53 31.29 -5.76
CA THR A 161 14.40 30.81 -7.14
C THR A 161 13.36 29.70 -7.21
N ILE A 162 12.41 29.78 -8.16
CA ILE A 162 11.55 28.66 -8.53
C ILE A 162 12.33 27.76 -9.50
N LEU A 163 12.48 26.48 -9.17
CA LEU A 163 13.17 25.49 -10.01
C LEU A 163 12.22 24.74 -10.94
N VAL A 164 11.06 24.37 -10.42
CA VAL A 164 9.99 23.64 -11.12
C VAL A 164 8.67 24.16 -10.59
N ASP A 165 7.69 24.39 -11.45
CA ASP A 165 6.38 24.94 -11.09
C ASP A 165 5.21 24.11 -11.65
N THR A 166 4.01 24.66 -11.52
CA THR A 166 2.79 24.17 -12.18
C THR A 166 2.32 22.79 -11.67
N PHE A 167 2.44 22.58 -10.36
CA PHE A 167 1.78 21.47 -9.66
C PHE A 167 0.36 21.83 -9.24
N GLY A 168 -0.60 20.95 -9.51
CA GLY A 168 -1.94 21.05 -8.97
C GLY A 168 -1.94 20.80 -7.46
N PHE A 169 -2.78 21.53 -6.72
CA PHE A 169 -3.00 21.28 -5.29
C PHE A 169 -4.33 21.87 -4.81
N SER A 170 -4.80 21.38 -3.66
CA SER A 170 -6.09 21.81 -3.07
C SER A 170 -5.96 22.53 -1.73
N GLY A 171 -4.75 22.60 -1.16
CA GLY A 171 -4.49 23.07 0.22
C GLY A 171 -4.59 21.95 1.27
N ASN A 172 -4.88 20.71 0.86
CA ASN A 172 -4.67 19.53 1.69
C ASN A 172 -3.18 19.07 1.62
N ALA A 173 -2.83 18.07 2.41
CA ALA A 173 -1.48 17.48 2.41
C ALA A 173 -1.21 16.54 1.21
N ALA A 174 -2.20 16.27 0.35
CA ALA A 174 -1.97 15.53 -0.88
C ALA A 174 -1.43 16.49 -1.94
N SER A 175 -0.12 16.65 -2.02
CA SER A 175 0.50 17.61 -2.94
C SER A 175 2.00 17.30 -3.08
N VAL A 176 2.83 18.28 -3.44
CA VAL A 176 4.27 18.07 -3.60
C VAL A 176 4.99 18.01 -2.26
N HIS A 177 5.84 16.99 -2.09
CA HIS A 177 6.64 16.78 -0.88
C HIS A 177 8.12 16.59 -1.23
N GLY A 178 9.00 17.14 -0.41
CA GLY A 178 10.45 17.09 -0.58
C GLY A 178 11.13 18.45 -0.41
N CYS A 179 12.36 18.65 -0.90
CA CYS A 179 13.13 17.74 -1.73
C CYS A 179 13.89 16.66 -0.94
N PHE A 180 14.32 15.62 -1.62
CA PHE A 180 15.18 14.55 -1.10
C PHE A 180 16.45 14.45 -1.96
N LEU A 181 17.62 14.27 -1.33
CA LEU A 181 18.88 14.15 -2.06
C LEU A 181 19.12 12.68 -2.44
N GLY A 182 19.11 12.40 -3.75
CA GLY A 182 19.51 11.08 -4.25
C GLY A 182 21.02 10.86 -4.16
N PRO A 183 21.50 9.62 -3.98
CA PRO A 183 22.94 9.31 -3.96
C PRO A 183 23.70 9.71 -5.24
N ASN A 184 22.98 9.88 -6.35
CA ASN A 184 23.49 10.39 -7.63
C ASN A 184 23.58 11.94 -7.70
N GLY A 185 23.29 12.66 -6.62
CA GLY A 185 23.37 14.11 -6.54
C GLY A 185 22.19 14.87 -7.15
N ARG A 186 21.09 14.17 -7.51
CA ARG A 186 19.87 14.79 -8.03
C ARG A 186 18.89 15.12 -6.90
N LEU A 187 18.04 16.12 -7.11
CA LEU A 187 16.90 16.43 -6.26
C LEU A 187 15.74 15.52 -6.64
N TYR A 188 15.10 14.91 -5.66
CA TYR A 188 13.88 14.11 -5.83
C TYR A 188 12.73 14.72 -5.05
N TRP A 189 11.50 14.52 -5.52
CA TRP A 189 10.29 14.90 -4.80
C TRP A 189 9.13 13.99 -5.20
N CYS A 190 8.12 13.97 -4.33
CA CYS A 190 6.87 13.28 -4.54
C CYS A 190 5.82 14.29 -5.03
N ASP A 191 4.89 13.84 -5.86
CA ASP A 191 3.69 14.61 -6.23
C ASP A 191 2.42 13.78 -5.95
N GLY A 192 1.42 14.46 -5.40
CA GLY A 192 0.10 13.93 -5.14
C GLY A 192 -0.79 13.93 -6.39
N ARG A 193 -2.00 13.38 -6.24
CA ARG A 193 -2.90 13.12 -7.37
C ARG A 193 -3.74 14.33 -7.78
N HIS A 194 -3.06 15.45 -8.02
CA HIS A 194 -3.65 16.71 -8.49
C HIS A 194 -3.12 17.15 -9.86
N GLY A 195 -2.08 16.47 -10.34
CA GLY A 195 -1.53 16.62 -11.68
C GLY A 195 -0.50 17.73 -11.79
N HIS A 196 0.17 17.72 -12.94
CA HIS A 196 1.29 18.61 -13.25
C HIS A 196 1.29 18.96 -14.73
N GLU A 197 1.92 20.08 -15.07
CA GLU A 197 2.20 20.47 -16.46
C GLU A 197 3.57 21.16 -16.53
N PHE A 198 4.57 20.46 -17.07
CA PHE A 198 5.92 20.99 -17.20
C PHE A 198 6.23 21.38 -18.65
N ARG A 199 6.95 22.48 -18.79
CA ARG A 199 7.46 22.98 -20.06
C ARG A 199 8.97 23.14 -20.01
N ASP A 200 9.64 22.99 -21.14
CA ASP A 200 11.05 23.36 -21.24
C ASP A 200 11.22 24.88 -21.40
N LYS A 201 12.46 25.31 -21.62
CA LYS A 201 12.81 26.73 -21.76
C LYS A 201 12.23 27.37 -23.03
N ASP A 202 11.90 26.57 -24.04
CA ASP A 202 11.31 27.02 -25.30
C ASP A 202 9.76 27.04 -25.22
N GLY A 203 9.20 26.60 -24.09
CA GLY A 203 7.76 26.57 -23.82
C GLY A 203 7.08 25.27 -24.24
N GLU A 204 7.84 24.31 -24.77
CA GLU A 204 7.32 23.02 -25.25
C GLU A 204 6.94 22.11 -24.10
N LEU A 205 5.83 21.40 -24.24
CA LEU A 205 5.31 20.53 -23.19
C LEU A 205 6.21 19.29 -23.02
N THR A 206 6.88 19.17 -21.88
CA THR A 206 7.77 18.03 -21.58
C THR A 206 7.07 16.95 -20.77
N SER A 207 6.08 17.30 -19.94
CA SER A 207 5.30 16.32 -19.18
C SER A 207 3.95 16.89 -18.72
N LYS A 208 2.89 16.10 -18.81
CA LYS A 208 1.57 16.42 -18.28
C LYS A 208 0.86 15.16 -17.80
N GLY A 209 0.15 15.23 -16.68
CA GLY A 209 -0.62 14.08 -16.18
C GLY A 209 -1.42 14.41 -14.94
N LYS A 210 -2.26 13.47 -14.50
CA LYS A 210 -3.06 13.59 -13.25
C LYS A 210 -2.60 12.63 -12.15
N ALA A 211 -1.90 11.56 -12.53
CA ALA A 211 -1.41 10.57 -11.58
C ALA A 211 -0.33 11.12 -10.64
N ALA A 212 -0.31 10.60 -9.41
CA ALA A 212 0.78 10.82 -8.47
C ALA A 212 2.09 10.22 -9.03
N ARG A 213 3.23 10.85 -8.73
CA ARG A 213 4.54 10.53 -9.35
C ARG A 213 5.71 10.77 -8.41
N ILE A 214 6.83 10.12 -8.72
CA ILE A 214 8.16 10.47 -8.20
C ILE A 214 8.95 11.13 -9.32
N PHE A 215 9.46 12.33 -9.04
CA PHE A 215 10.22 13.15 -9.98
C PHE A 215 11.66 13.37 -9.52
N SER A 216 12.51 13.82 -10.43
CA SER A 216 13.81 14.39 -10.07
C SER A 216 14.30 15.45 -11.05
N CYS A 217 15.19 16.33 -10.63
CA CYS A 217 15.93 17.27 -11.49
C CYS A 217 17.38 17.43 -11.01
N ARG A 218 18.19 18.13 -11.81
CA ARG A 218 19.49 18.64 -11.36
C ARG A 218 19.31 19.77 -10.35
N LEU A 219 20.36 20.13 -9.62
CA LEU A 219 20.33 21.16 -8.56
C LEU A 219 19.94 22.57 -9.06
N ASP A 220 19.98 22.80 -10.38
CA ASP A 220 19.59 24.03 -11.05
C ASP A 220 18.16 23.98 -11.64
N GLY A 221 17.41 22.90 -11.41
CA GLY A 221 16.06 22.70 -11.94
C GLY A 221 15.99 22.04 -13.33
N SER A 222 17.13 21.87 -14.02
CA SER A 222 17.15 21.28 -15.36
C SER A 222 16.99 19.75 -15.36
N ASP A 223 16.68 19.18 -16.53
CA ASP A 223 16.56 17.73 -16.76
C ASP A 223 15.53 17.10 -15.81
N VAL A 224 14.30 17.64 -15.77
CA VAL A 224 13.19 17.06 -14.99
C VAL A 224 12.84 15.69 -15.55
N ARG A 225 12.86 14.66 -14.70
CA ARG A 225 12.56 13.27 -15.07
C ARG A 225 11.43 12.70 -14.22
N THR A 226 10.53 11.96 -14.87
CA THR A 226 9.55 11.10 -14.21
C THR A 226 10.14 9.71 -14.05
N TRP A 227 10.10 9.14 -12.85
CA TRP A 227 10.60 7.80 -12.59
C TRP A 227 9.50 6.76 -12.58
N CYS A 228 8.41 7.02 -11.86
CA CYS A 228 7.31 6.08 -11.65
C CYS A 228 6.09 6.80 -11.08
N GLY A 229 4.96 6.12 -11.00
CA GLY A 229 3.74 6.72 -10.48
C GLY A 229 2.53 5.77 -10.53
N GLY A 230 1.33 6.30 -10.35
CA GLY A 230 0.14 5.44 -10.42
C GLY A 230 -1.13 6.08 -9.88
N GLY A 231 -2.07 5.21 -9.49
CA GLY A 231 -3.37 5.65 -8.98
C GLY A 231 -3.35 6.21 -7.56
N MET A 232 -2.31 5.92 -6.77
CA MET A 232 -2.22 6.33 -5.35
C MET A 232 -2.42 7.84 -5.17
N ASP A 233 -2.88 8.24 -3.98
CA ASP A 233 -3.32 9.62 -3.76
C ASP A 233 -2.18 10.56 -3.34
N ASN A 234 -1.34 10.13 -2.39
CA ASN A 234 -0.32 11.01 -1.80
C ASN A 234 0.94 10.26 -1.36
N PRO A 235 1.93 10.07 -2.24
CA PRO A 235 3.30 9.74 -1.82
C PRO A 235 3.89 10.92 -1.03
N VAL A 236 4.43 10.66 0.16
CA VAL A 236 4.90 11.71 1.07
C VAL A 236 6.41 11.81 1.03
N GLU A 237 7.13 10.76 1.39
CA GLU A 237 8.58 10.83 1.49
C GLU A 237 9.26 9.66 0.81
N VAL A 238 10.48 9.89 0.31
CA VAL A 238 11.36 8.88 -0.25
C VAL A 238 12.72 8.97 0.45
N ASP A 239 13.23 7.82 0.89
CA ASP A 239 14.62 7.68 1.30
C ASP A 239 15.32 6.57 0.48
N PHE A 240 16.64 6.65 0.41
CA PHE A 240 17.48 5.81 -0.42
C PHE A 240 18.28 4.81 0.42
N LEU A 241 18.25 3.56 0.00
CA LEU A 241 19.22 2.56 0.45
C LEU A 241 20.62 2.90 -0.08
N SER A 242 21.66 2.25 0.46
CA SER A 242 23.04 2.52 0.05
C SER A 242 23.31 2.27 -1.44
N THR A 243 22.49 1.43 -2.07
CA THR A 243 22.47 1.09 -3.51
C THR A 243 21.71 2.10 -4.37
N GLY A 244 21.08 3.12 -3.77
CA GLY A 244 20.27 4.10 -4.50
C GLY A 244 18.85 3.63 -4.86
N GLU A 245 18.44 2.46 -4.38
CA GLU A 245 17.05 2.00 -4.43
C GLU A 245 16.17 2.85 -3.50
N MET A 246 14.98 3.21 -3.99
CA MET A 246 14.07 4.16 -3.36
C MET A 246 12.99 3.42 -2.56
N ILE A 247 12.86 3.74 -1.27
CA ILE A 247 11.71 3.32 -0.47
C ILE A 247 10.94 4.57 -0.06
N GLY A 248 9.62 4.55 -0.14
CA GLY A 248 8.82 5.69 0.26
C GLY A 248 7.52 5.36 0.98
N SER A 249 7.00 6.36 1.68
CA SER A 249 5.70 6.33 2.37
C SER A 249 4.59 6.84 1.44
N VAL A 250 3.45 6.15 1.44
CA VAL A 250 2.33 6.46 0.56
C VAL A 250 1.02 6.37 1.31
N ASN A 251 0.26 7.45 1.27
CA ASN A 251 -1.14 7.47 1.71
C ASN A 251 -2.08 7.05 0.59
N ILE A 252 -3.12 6.31 0.96
CA ILE A 252 -4.22 5.89 0.09
C ILE A 252 -3.66 5.24 -1.19
N PHE A 253 -2.80 4.25 -0.97
CA PHE A 253 -2.33 3.31 -1.99
C PHE A 253 -3.45 2.40 -2.49
N LEU A 254 -4.48 2.17 -1.68
CA LEU A 254 -5.74 1.59 -2.11
C LEU A 254 -6.89 2.51 -1.69
N GLY A 255 -7.96 2.52 -2.47
CA GLY A 255 -9.11 3.40 -2.22
C GLY A 255 -10.09 2.81 -1.20
N ARG A 256 -10.39 1.51 -1.28
CA ARG A 256 -11.44 0.86 -0.48
C ARG A 256 -11.15 -0.64 -0.21
N PRO A 257 -10.51 -1.00 0.93
CA PRO A 257 -10.09 -0.10 1.98
C PRO A 257 -9.09 0.95 1.57
N ARG A 258 -9.12 2.05 2.30
CA ARG A 258 -7.98 2.95 2.37
C ARG A 258 -6.81 2.21 3.03
N VAL A 259 -5.71 2.13 2.32
CA VAL A 259 -4.47 1.52 2.80
C VAL A 259 -3.35 2.49 2.55
N ASP A 260 -2.64 2.81 3.61
CA ASP A 260 -1.36 3.50 3.58
C ASP A 260 -0.25 2.46 3.72
N CYS A 261 0.91 2.73 3.15
CA CYS A 261 1.97 1.73 3.04
C CYS A 261 3.37 2.32 2.89
N LEU A 262 4.37 1.43 3.04
CA LEU A 262 5.69 1.60 2.43
C LEU A 262 5.74 0.92 1.07
N VAL A 263 6.48 1.51 0.14
CA VAL A 263 6.66 0.99 -1.22
C VAL A 263 8.12 1.03 -1.65
N HIS A 264 8.54 0.11 -2.51
CA HIS A 264 9.81 0.16 -3.20
C HIS A 264 9.58 0.73 -4.60
N TRP A 265 10.06 1.95 -4.83
CA TRP A 265 9.90 2.65 -6.10
C TRP A 265 10.92 2.17 -7.14
N VAL A 266 10.42 1.59 -8.22
CA VAL A 266 11.21 1.17 -9.40
C VAL A 266 10.84 1.96 -10.65
N ASP A 267 11.82 2.17 -11.53
CA ASP A 267 11.68 2.90 -12.80
C ASP A 267 10.59 2.28 -13.69
N GLY A 268 9.64 3.09 -14.16
CA GLY A 268 8.47 2.64 -14.91
C GLY A 268 7.33 2.05 -14.08
N GLY A 269 7.51 1.93 -12.76
CA GLY A 269 6.54 1.26 -11.88
C GLY A 269 5.18 1.94 -11.89
N ALA A 270 4.12 1.13 -12.07
CA ALA A 270 2.72 1.54 -11.99
C ALA A 270 2.08 1.01 -10.71
N TYR A 271 1.63 1.90 -9.82
CA TYR A 271 1.11 1.54 -8.50
C TYR A 271 -0.42 1.70 -8.40
N PRO A 272 -1.10 0.89 -7.59
CA PRO A 272 -2.55 0.87 -7.52
C PRO A 272 -3.14 2.12 -6.86
N ARG A 273 -4.35 2.41 -7.33
CA ARG A 273 -5.57 2.76 -6.60
C ARG A 273 -6.65 2.56 -7.66
N PHE A 274 -7.34 1.44 -7.59
CA PHE A 274 -8.05 0.94 -8.75
C PHE A 274 -9.21 1.83 -9.21
N ASP A 275 -9.79 2.66 -8.35
CA ASP A 275 -10.79 3.66 -8.74
C ASP A 275 -10.24 4.85 -9.54
N GLN A 276 -8.94 4.89 -9.84
CA GLN A 276 -8.31 6.01 -10.54
C GLN A 276 -7.93 5.66 -11.97
N ALA A 277 -8.62 6.30 -12.93
CA ALA A 277 -8.35 6.16 -14.35
C ALA A 277 -6.93 6.60 -14.74
N CYS A 278 -6.31 7.51 -13.97
CA CYS A 278 -4.96 8.01 -14.25
C CYS A 278 -3.86 6.94 -14.13
N VAL A 279 -4.14 5.75 -13.60
CA VAL A 279 -3.20 4.62 -13.66
C VAL A 279 -2.89 4.19 -15.10
N ALA A 280 -3.79 4.47 -16.06
CA ALA A 280 -3.58 4.21 -17.47
C ALA A 280 -2.51 5.11 -18.11
N GLU A 281 -2.02 6.14 -17.41
CA GLU A 281 -0.90 6.98 -17.85
C GLU A 281 0.46 6.22 -17.84
N PHE A 282 0.52 4.99 -17.32
CA PHE A 282 1.74 4.19 -17.20
C PHE A 282 1.65 2.86 -17.97
N PRO A 283 2.76 2.36 -18.54
CA PRO A 283 2.78 1.05 -19.19
C PRO A 283 2.43 -0.09 -18.25
N LYS A 284 1.60 -1.02 -18.74
CA LYS A 284 1.20 -2.24 -18.04
C LYS A 284 2.21 -3.36 -18.33
N THR A 285 2.99 -3.70 -17.31
CA THR A 285 4.00 -4.78 -17.38
C THR A 285 3.55 -6.05 -16.65
N GLY A 286 2.25 -6.20 -16.43
CA GLY A 286 1.65 -7.25 -15.60
C GLY A 286 0.72 -6.66 -14.54
N PRO A 287 0.50 -7.35 -13.41
CA PRO A 287 -0.18 -6.78 -12.26
C PRO A 287 0.52 -5.50 -11.76
N LEU A 288 -0.23 -4.55 -11.19
CA LEU A 288 0.35 -3.34 -10.61
C LEU A 288 1.33 -3.66 -9.48
N MET A 289 2.30 -2.77 -9.26
CA MET A 289 3.40 -2.99 -8.32
C MET A 289 2.88 -3.10 -6.88
N PRO A 290 3.32 -4.11 -6.10
CA PRO A 290 2.82 -4.34 -4.74
C PRO A 290 3.47 -3.39 -3.71
N PRO A 291 2.82 -3.17 -2.55
CA PRO A 291 3.44 -2.46 -1.44
C PRO A 291 4.45 -3.36 -0.71
N LEU A 292 5.42 -2.77 -0.02
CA LEU A 292 6.33 -3.48 0.90
C LEU A 292 5.64 -3.84 2.22
N ALA A 293 4.92 -2.88 2.79
CA ALA A 293 4.24 -3.00 4.08
C ALA A 293 2.90 -2.28 4.04
N ARG A 294 1.81 -2.95 4.44
CA ARG A 294 0.48 -2.31 4.57
C ARG A 294 0.25 -1.91 6.02
N MET A 295 -0.09 -0.65 6.25
CA MET A 295 -0.25 -0.07 7.59
C MET A 295 -1.70 0.28 7.93
N GLY A 296 -2.64 0.10 6.99
CA GLY A 296 -4.04 0.54 7.14
C GLY A 296 -4.16 2.03 6.89
N HIS A 297 -5.28 2.65 7.26
CA HIS A 297 -5.50 4.09 7.07
C HIS A 297 -5.03 4.87 8.29
N VAL A 298 -3.72 5.14 8.34
CA VAL A 298 -3.02 5.68 9.50
C VAL A 298 -2.39 7.05 9.23
N ALA A 299 -2.57 7.58 8.02
CA ALA A 299 -1.94 8.80 7.55
C ALA A 299 -0.40 8.73 7.72
N VAL A 300 0.24 7.80 7.00
CA VAL A 300 1.71 7.70 6.99
C VAL A 300 2.28 9.04 6.53
N SER A 301 3.26 9.59 7.24
CA SER A 301 3.83 10.89 6.91
C SER A 301 5.33 10.73 6.63
N GLY A 302 6.18 11.57 7.23
CA GLY A 302 7.62 11.52 7.02
C GLY A 302 8.27 10.23 7.52
N MET A 303 9.41 9.90 6.91
CA MET A 303 10.19 8.70 7.20
C MET A 303 11.68 8.91 7.00
N THR A 304 12.51 8.19 7.77
CA THR A 304 13.95 8.19 7.57
C THR A 304 14.54 6.79 7.66
N ARG A 305 15.57 6.52 6.84
CA ARG A 305 16.45 5.37 7.00
C ARG A 305 17.53 5.69 8.02
N TYR A 306 17.62 4.89 9.06
CA TYR A 306 18.68 5.03 10.06
C TYR A 306 20.04 4.56 9.50
N ARG A 307 21.04 5.43 9.50
CA ARG A 307 22.35 5.21 8.86
C ARG A 307 23.47 5.00 9.85
N SER A 308 23.36 5.57 11.04
CA SER A 308 24.36 5.47 12.11
C SER A 308 24.34 4.10 12.78
N THR A 309 25.25 3.92 13.73
CA THR A 309 25.40 2.70 14.52
C THR A 309 25.04 2.89 15.99
N GLU A 310 24.64 4.10 16.40
CA GLU A 310 24.48 4.46 17.81
C GLU A 310 23.29 3.76 18.49
N PHE A 311 22.23 3.44 17.74
CA PHE A 311 21.15 2.58 18.24
C PHE A 311 21.55 1.09 18.28
N GLY A 312 22.72 0.75 17.76
CA GLY A 312 23.24 -0.60 17.62
C GLY A 312 23.15 -1.14 16.18
N PRO A 313 23.93 -2.18 15.84
CA PRO A 313 24.05 -2.67 14.46
C PRO A 313 22.72 -3.18 13.89
N GLY A 314 21.81 -3.71 14.73
CA GLY A 314 20.49 -4.18 14.30
C GLY A 314 19.52 -3.09 13.84
N PHE A 315 19.87 -1.81 13.99
CA PHE A 315 19.05 -0.68 13.53
C PHE A 315 19.51 -0.09 12.20
N ARG A 316 20.77 -0.33 11.81
CA ARG A 316 21.34 0.28 10.60
C ARG A 316 20.62 -0.25 9.36
N GLY A 317 20.07 0.66 8.56
CA GLY A 317 19.31 0.36 7.35
C GLY A 317 17.81 0.18 7.59
N ASN A 318 17.34 0.20 8.83
CA ASN A 318 15.91 0.18 9.13
C ASN A 318 15.28 1.53 8.82
N ILE A 319 13.99 1.50 8.52
CA ILE A 319 13.19 2.69 8.25
C ILE A 319 12.35 3.01 9.48
N PHE A 320 12.30 4.27 9.86
CA PHE A 320 11.36 4.81 10.84
C PHE A 320 10.32 5.64 10.10
N THR A 321 9.04 5.41 10.36
CA THR A 321 7.93 6.06 9.66
C THR A 321 6.93 6.61 10.67
N THR A 322 6.55 7.86 10.51
CA THR A 322 5.53 8.50 11.34
C THR A 322 4.11 8.08 10.92
N LEU A 323 3.26 7.79 11.91
CA LEU A 323 1.88 7.34 11.73
C LEU A 323 0.94 8.34 12.43
N PHE A 324 0.56 9.39 11.71
CA PHE A 324 -0.15 10.56 12.23
C PHE A 324 -1.40 10.18 13.05
N ASN A 325 -2.29 9.36 12.48
CA ASN A 325 -3.60 9.06 13.10
C ASN A 325 -3.52 8.12 14.29
N THR A 326 -2.39 7.41 14.44
CA THR A 326 -2.22 6.41 15.50
C THR A 326 -1.22 6.85 16.55
N HIS A 327 -0.72 8.09 16.46
CA HIS A 327 0.15 8.72 17.45
C HIS A 327 1.46 7.94 17.66
N LYS A 328 2.06 7.45 16.56
CA LYS A 328 3.17 6.49 16.59
C LYS A 328 4.30 6.81 15.61
N VAL A 329 5.47 6.26 15.92
CA VAL A 329 6.53 6.00 14.94
C VAL A 329 6.73 4.49 14.85
N ALA A 330 6.60 3.93 13.65
CA ALA A 330 6.88 2.53 13.37
C ALA A 330 8.32 2.35 12.89
N ARG A 331 8.96 1.25 13.29
CA ARG A 331 10.23 0.77 12.77
C ARG A 331 9.98 -0.39 11.83
N SER A 332 10.46 -0.27 10.60
CA SER A 332 10.47 -1.32 9.58
C SER A 332 11.89 -1.86 9.42
N VAL A 333 12.08 -3.14 9.75
CA VAL A 333 13.32 -3.87 9.40
C VAL A 333 13.24 -4.21 7.92
N VAL A 334 14.21 -3.75 7.12
CA VAL A 334 14.22 -3.94 5.66
C VAL A 334 15.24 -5.01 5.30
N VAL A 335 14.81 -6.08 4.64
CA VAL A 335 15.67 -7.20 4.24
C VAL A 335 15.51 -7.45 2.74
N ARG A 336 16.63 -7.66 2.03
CA ARG A 336 16.64 -8.04 0.61
C ARG A 336 15.82 -9.31 0.40
N ASP A 337 14.91 -9.31 -0.57
CA ASP A 337 14.14 -10.47 -0.98
C ASP A 337 13.99 -10.44 -2.51
N GLY A 338 14.79 -11.27 -3.22
CA GLY A 338 14.90 -11.22 -4.67
C GLY A 338 15.31 -9.84 -5.20
N GLY A 339 14.65 -9.40 -6.27
CA GLY A 339 14.72 -8.08 -6.87
C GLY A 339 13.94 -7.02 -6.11
N THR A 340 13.60 -7.23 -4.83
CA THR A 340 12.91 -6.25 -3.99
C THR A 340 13.29 -6.42 -2.51
N PHE A 341 12.41 -6.06 -1.60
CA PHE A 341 12.60 -6.18 -0.16
C PHE A 341 11.39 -6.79 0.52
N ARG A 342 11.63 -7.43 1.65
CA ARG A 342 10.63 -7.76 2.65
C ARG A 342 10.82 -6.88 3.87
N THR A 343 9.72 -6.53 4.52
CA THR A 343 9.73 -5.69 5.72
C THR A 343 9.06 -6.35 6.90
N THR A 344 9.45 -5.96 8.11
CA THR A 344 8.80 -6.35 9.37
C THR A 344 8.65 -5.13 10.25
N GLU A 345 7.42 -4.78 10.59
CA GLU A 345 7.07 -3.56 11.33
C GLU A 345 6.94 -3.84 12.84
N SER A 346 7.40 -2.88 13.64
CA SER A 346 7.20 -2.83 15.09
C SER A 346 6.94 -1.39 15.51
N ASP A 347 6.16 -1.19 16.58
CA ASP A 347 6.01 0.13 17.18
C ASP A 347 7.34 0.52 17.84
N PHE A 348 7.85 1.71 17.54
CA PHE A 348 9.06 2.24 18.15
C PHE A 348 8.73 3.34 19.16
N LEU A 349 7.92 4.31 18.75
CA LEU A 349 7.41 5.36 19.64
C LEU A 349 5.89 5.29 19.66
N VAL A 350 5.28 5.38 20.84
CA VAL A 350 3.83 5.36 21.03
C VAL A 350 3.42 6.46 22.01
N SER A 351 2.52 7.34 21.61
CA SER A 351 1.86 8.29 22.51
C SER A 351 0.42 7.86 22.79
N ASP A 352 -0.04 8.09 24.03
CA ASP A 352 -1.46 8.00 24.38
C ASP A 352 -2.15 9.37 24.28
N ASP A 353 -1.40 10.43 24.00
CA ASP A 353 -1.97 11.77 23.78
C ASP A 353 -2.69 11.78 22.41
N PRO A 354 -4.01 11.98 22.38
CA PRO A 354 -4.78 12.01 21.13
C PRO A 354 -4.44 13.22 20.25
N ASP A 355 -3.71 14.20 20.81
CA ASP A 355 -3.30 15.41 20.11
C ASP A 355 -1.78 15.42 19.82
N PHE A 356 -1.12 14.25 19.89
CA PHE A 356 0.24 14.01 19.38
C PHE A 356 0.17 13.49 17.93
N HIS A 357 0.54 14.32 16.97
CA HIS A 357 0.42 14.04 15.55
C HIS A 357 1.80 14.07 14.89
N PRO A 358 2.54 12.94 14.91
CA PRO A 358 3.88 12.89 14.34
C PRO A 358 3.79 13.01 12.82
N THR A 359 4.51 13.99 12.26
CA THR A 359 4.53 14.29 10.82
C THR A 359 5.88 13.99 10.19
N ASP A 360 6.96 13.96 10.97
CA ASP A 360 8.30 13.66 10.46
C ASP A 360 9.19 12.97 11.52
N VAL A 361 10.16 12.20 11.04
CA VAL A 361 11.21 11.59 11.84
C VAL A 361 12.52 11.63 11.08
N LEU A 362 13.56 12.22 11.67
CA LEU A 362 14.84 12.45 11.02
C LEU A 362 16.01 12.06 11.92
N GLU A 363 17.09 11.59 11.31
CA GLU A 363 18.33 11.25 12.00
C GLU A 363 19.26 12.47 12.10
N ASP A 364 19.75 12.77 13.30
CA ASP A 364 20.81 13.74 13.55
C ASP A 364 22.20 13.07 13.40
N ALA A 365 23.24 13.87 13.16
CA ALA A 365 24.60 13.41 12.96
C ALA A 365 25.19 12.67 14.18
N ASP A 366 24.65 12.89 15.39
CA ASP A 366 25.03 12.17 16.60
C ASP A 366 24.37 10.78 16.70
N GLY A 367 23.57 10.39 15.70
CA GLY A 367 22.86 9.11 15.65
C GLY A 367 21.57 9.07 16.47
N SER A 368 21.11 10.21 17.03
CA SER A 368 19.78 10.34 17.63
C SER A 368 18.70 10.53 16.56
N LEU A 369 17.44 10.26 16.93
CA LEU A 369 16.29 10.57 16.09
C LEU A 369 15.55 11.78 16.65
N LEU A 370 15.14 12.71 15.79
CA LEU A 370 14.17 13.74 16.12
C LEU A 370 12.82 13.34 15.55
N VAL A 371 11.76 13.47 16.35
CA VAL A 371 10.37 13.22 15.96
C VAL A 371 9.63 14.55 16.04
N ILE A 372 9.04 14.97 14.92
CA ILE A 372 8.28 16.21 14.81
C ILE A 372 6.80 15.90 15.01
N ASP A 373 6.21 16.51 16.02
CA ASP A 373 4.77 16.55 16.28
C ASP A 373 4.20 17.89 15.82
N THR A 374 3.20 17.88 14.95
CA THR A 374 2.61 19.12 14.42
C THR A 374 1.57 19.76 15.35
N GLY A 375 1.13 19.05 16.39
CA GLY A 375 0.06 19.48 17.28
C GLY A 375 -1.33 19.28 16.68
N GLY A 376 -2.32 20.05 17.13
CA GLY A 376 -3.74 19.78 16.88
C GLY A 376 -4.38 20.50 15.69
N TRP A 377 -3.61 21.26 14.89
CA TRP A 377 -4.21 22.18 13.92
C TRP A 377 -4.79 21.51 12.66
N PHE A 378 -4.19 20.41 12.18
CA PHE A 378 -4.49 19.88 10.85
C PHE A 378 -5.78 19.04 10.81
N ARG A 379 -6.69 19.35 9.87
CA ARG A 379 -7.93 18.58 9.65
C ARG A 379 -8.23 18.24 8.19
N ILE A 380 -7.74 19.03 7.22
CA ILE A 380 -8.12 18.88 5.80
C ILE A 380 -7.61 17.55 5.25
N GLY A 381 -8.51 16.67 4.83
CA GLY A 381 -8.16 15.36 4.27
C GLY A 381 -7.87 14.28 5.32
N CYS A 382 -7.84 14.61 6.61
CA CYS A 382 -7.63 13.64 7.69
C CYS A 382 -8.93 12.85 7.99
N PRO A 383 -8.88 11.52 8.13
CA PRO A 383 -10.06 10.73 8.45
C PRO A 383 -10.53 10.85 9.90
N VAL A 384 -9.62 11.05 10.85
CA VAL A 384 -9.92 11.03 12.30
C VAL A 384 -9.83 12.41 12.95
N SER A 385 -8.89 13.26 12.54
CA SER A 385 -8.86 14.66 12.96
C SER A 385 -9.90 15.47 12.15
N LYS A 386 -11.11 15.59 12.70
CA LYS A 386 -12.21 16.36 12.09
C LYS A 386 -12.33 17.78 12.62
N VAL A 387 -11.72 18.06 13.77
CA VAL A 387 -11.78 19.36 14.44
C VAL A 387 -10.36 19.88 14.60
N ALA A 388 -10.09 21.05 14.02
CA ALA A 388 -8.81 21.73 14.19
C ALA A 388 -8.74 22.35 15.60
N LYS A 389 -7.64 22.11 16.30
CA LYS A 389 -7.29 22.69 17.60
C LYS A 389 -5.97 23.47 17.46
N PRO A 390 -5.96 24.64 16.79
CA PRO A 390 -4.73 25.38 16.51
C PRO A 390 -4.02 25.87 17.77
N ASP A 391 -4.72 26.02 18.90
CA ASP A 391 -4.08 26.39 20.17
C ASP A 391 -3.25 25.25 20.78
N ILE A 392 -3.42 24.03 20.28
CA ILE A 392 -2.57 22.90 20.61
C ILE A 392 -1.32 22.94 19.73
N HIS A 393 -0.27 23.52 20.28
CA HIS A 393 1.05 23.54 19.68
C HIS A 393 1.70 22.14 19.68
N GLY A 394 2.45 21.88 18.61
CA GLY A 394 3.35 20.75 18.48
C GLY A 394 4.70 20.98 19.14
N ALA A 395 5.57 19.99 19.04
CA ALA A 395 6.91 19.99 19.61
C ALA A 395 7.83 19.06 18.82
N ILE A 396 9.12 19.17 19.08
CA ILE A 396 10.15 18.28 18.55
C ILE A 396 10.73 17.49 19.70
N TYR A 397 10.72 16.17 19.58
CA TYR A 397 11.24 15.24 20.58
C TYR A 397 12.51 14.59 20.07
N ARG A 398 13.49 14.38 20.95
CA ARG A 398 14.73 13.69 20.61
C ARG A 398 14.79 12.34 21.32
N VAL A 399 15.08 11.29 20.58
CA VAL A 399 15.20 9.92 21.05
C VAL A 399 16.65 9.46 20.96
N ARG A 400 17.19 8.96 22.07
CA ARG A 400 18.55 8.40 22.15
C ARG A 400 18.54 7.01 22.76
N ARG A 401 19.55 6.21 22.42
CA ARG A 401 19.80 4.95 23.11
C ARG A 401 20.63 5.23 24.38
N ARG A 402 20.20 4.66 25.50
CA ARG A 402 20.93 4.75 26.79
C ARG A 402 22.31 4.13 26.65
N GLY A 403 23.33 4.84 27.12
CA GLY A 403 24.72 4.39 27.01
C GLY A 403 25.24 4.31 25.57
N ALA A 404 24.58 4.95 24.59
CA ALA A 404 25.15 5.12 23.27
C ALA A 404 26.50 5.86 23.36
N HIS A 405 27.42 5.49 22.48
CA HIS A 405 28.72 6.12 22.43
C HIS A 405 28.57 7.58 21.97
N LYS A 406 29.29 8.51 22.62
CA LYS A 406 29.29 9.92 22.20
C LYS A 406 30.13 10.07 20.93
N VAL A 407 29.47 10.24 19.79
CA VAL A 407 30.16 10.44 18.50
C VAL A 407 31.01 11.72 18.55
N LYS A 408 32.33 11.57 18.42
CA LYS A 408 33.25 12.71 18.31
C LYS A 408 33.13 13.33 16.93
N ASP A 409 32.98 14.66 16.91
CA ASP A 409 32.84 15.44 15.67
C ASP A 409 31.81 14.81 14.68
N PRO A 410 30.54 14.67 15.09
CA PRO A 410 29.53 13.91 14.32
C PRO A 410 29.31 14.49 12.92
N ARG A 411 29.55 15.80 12.76
CA ARG A 411 29.40 16.55 11.51
C ARG A 411 30.71 16.74 10.74
N GLY A 412 31.83 16.18 11.20
CA GLY A 412 33.12 16.29 10.51
C GLY A 412 33.65 17.72 10.38
N ARG A 413 33.40 18.60 11.36
CA ARG A 413 33.87 19.99 11.36
C ARG A 413 35.39 20.09 11.52
N PHE A 414 36.04 19.10 12.13
CA PHE A 414 37.51 19.05 12.26
C PHE A 414 38.18 18.48 11.01
N LEU A 415 37.42 17.77 10.18
CA LEU A 415 37.85 17.38 8.84
C LEU A 415 37.73 18.63 7.96
N ASP A 416 38.81 19.42 7.84
CA ASP A 416 38.90 20.56 6.91
C ASP A 416 38.90 20.06 5.46
N ALA A 417 37.79 19.45 5.06
CA ALA A 417 37.62 18.70 3.82
C ALA A 417 37.80 19.59 2.59
N ALA A 418 37.66 20.91 2.74
CA ALA A 418 37.90 21.88 1.68
C ALA A 418 39.40 22.01 1.32
N ARG A 419 40.30 21.67 2.25
CA ARG A 419 41.77 21.73 2.04
C ARG A 419 42.41 20.38 1.77
N LEU A 420 41.66 19.29 1.87
CA LEU A 420 42.19 17.94 1.64
C LEU A 420 42.30 17.61 0.15
N THR A 421 43.36 16.90 -0.22
CA THR A 421 43.51 16.35 -1.59
C THR A 421 42.49 15.24 -1.84
N PRO A 422 42.16 14.90 -3.10
CA PRO A 422 41.28 13.78 -3.41
C PRO A 422 41.73 12.46 -2.76
N ALA A 423 43.04 12.17 -2.74
CA ALA A 423 43.60 10.98 -2.10
C ALA A 423 43.36 10.95 -0.57
N ALA A 424 43.46 12.10 0.10
CA ALA A 424 43.17 12.20 1.52
C ALA A 424 41.65 12.08 1.80
N LEU A 425 40.81 12.73 0.99
CA LEU A 425 39.35 12.61 1.09
C LEU A 425 38.87 11.17 0.89
N ALA A 426 39.43 10.46 -0.10
CA ALA A 426 39.05 9.08 -0.41
C ALA A 426 39.24 8.12 0.78
N ARG A 427 40.11 8.45 1.75
CA ARG A 427 40.30 7.66 2.97
C ARG A 427 39.05 7.63 3.88
N HIS A 428 38.11 8.54 3.67
CA HIS A 428 36.90 8.71 4.48
C HIS A 428 35.62 8.26 3.77
N LEU A 429 35.72 7.58 2.61
CA LEU A 429 34.55 7.12 1.85
C LEU A 429 33.71 6.06 2.59
N ASP A 430 34.27 5.41 3.61
CA ASP A 430 33.62 4.43 4.48
C ASP A 430 33.51 4.87 5.94
N ASP A 431 33.70 6.18 6.22
CA ASP A 431 33.61 6.76 7.57
C ASP A 431 32.30 6.33 8.28
N ALA A 432 32.38 6.00 9.57
CA ALA A 432 31.21 5.55 10.33
C ALA A 432 30.11 6.62 10.38
N ARG A 433 30.49 7.91 10.35
CA ARG A 433 29.58 9.06 10.45
C ARG A 433 28.92 9.34 9.10
N PRO A 434 27.59 9.18 8.96
CA PRO A 434 26.91 9.33 7.68
C PRO A 434 27.09 10.71 7.04
N VAL A 435 27.02 11.78 7.85
CA VAL A 435 27.19 13.17 7.38
C VAL A 435 28.59 13.41 6.80
N VAL A 436 29.61 12.80 7.39
CA VAL A 436 31.00 12.94 6.91
C VAL A 436 31.18 12.21 5.58
N ARG A 437 30.69 10.98 5.45
CA ARG A 437 30.75 10.25 4.18
C ARG A 437 30.07 11.02 3.04
N GLU A 438 28.87 11.54 3.27
CA GLU A 438 28.14 12.28 2.23
C GLU A 438 28.88 13.55 1.81
N ARG A 439 29.46 14.28 2.78
CA ARG A 439 30.32 15.45 2.49
C ARG A 439 31.55 15.07 1.66
N VAL A 440 32.21 13.96 2.00
CA VAL A 440 33.39 13.46 1.30
C VAL A 440 33.04 13.05 -0.14
N ILE A 441 31.94 12.32 -0.34
CA ILE A 441 31.43 11.96 -1.67
C ILE A 441 31.15 13.22 -2.49
N ASP A 442 30.46 14.20 -1.91
CA ASP A 442 30.15 15.45 -2.62
C ASP A 442 31.40 16.27 -2.95
N ARG A 443 32.40 16.33 -2.06
CA ARG A 443 33.67 17.03 -2.37
C ARG A 443 34.52 16.32 -3.41
N LEU A 444 34.60 14.99 -3.37
CA LEU A 444 35.25 14.23 -4.44
C LEU A 444 34.55 14.43 -5.79
N ALA A 445 33.22 14.50 -5.79
CA ALA A 445 32.46 14.82 -7.00
C ALA A 445 32.74 16.24 -7.52
N GLN A 446 32.82 17.23 -6.62
CA GLN A 446 33.13 18.62 -6.99
C GLN A 446 34.58 18.81 -7.47
N ALA A 447 35.52 17.99 -7.00
CA ALA A 447 36.90 17.98 -7.52
C ALA A 447 36.98 17.48 -8.98
N GLY A 448 35.91 16.87 -9.51
CA GLY A 448 35.79 16.55 -10.93
C GLY A 448 36.91 15.64 -11.42
N SER A 449 37.57 16.06 -12.51
CA SER A 449 38.65 15.29 -13.15
C SER A 449 39.79 14.92 -12.19
N ASP A 450 40.13 15.80 -11.25
CA ASP A 450 41.26 15.62 -10.33
C ASP A 450 41.04 14.44 -9.36
N ALA A 451 39.77 14.06 -9.11
CA ALA A 451 39.44 12.94 -8.26
C ALA A 451 39.36 11.60 -9.01
N ILE A 452 39.22 11.59 -10.34
CA ILE A 452 38.90 10.37 -11.10
C ILE A 452 39.96 9.28 -10.89
N GLY A 453 41.25 9.60 -11.03
CA GLY A 453 42.31 8.59 -10.85
C GLY A 453 42.38 8.03 -9.43
N THR A 454 42.08 8.85 -8.42
CA THR A 454 41.97 8.39 -7.02
C THR A 454 40.77 7.45 -6.86
N LEU A 455 39.60 7.85 -7.38
CA LEU A 455 38.37 7.06 -7.28
C LEU A 455 38.47 5.74 -8.04
N GLU A 456 39.13 5.73 -9.20
CA GLU A 456 39.45 4.53 -9.96
C GLU A 456 40.31 3.56 -9.14
N SER A 457 41.34 4.08 -8.47
CA SER A 457 42.19 3.28 -7.56
C SER A 457 41.36 2.66 -6.44
N VAL A 458 40.41 3.40 -5.86
CA VAL A 458 39.49 2.89 -4.83
C VAL A 458 38.58 1.79 -5.39
N VAL A 459 37.99 1.99 -6.57
CA VAL A 459 37.14 0.98 -7.21
C VAL A 459 37.92 -0.32 -7.50
N ALA A 460 39.21 -0.22 -7.81
CA ALA A 460 40.07 -1.38 -8.07
C ALA A 460 40.44 -2.19 -6.82
N GLU A 461 40.23 -1.66 -5.61
CA GLU A 461 40.52 -2.36 -4.34
C GLU A 461 39.78 -3.72 -4.27
N ARG A 462 40.43 -4.73 -3.67
CA ARG A 462 39.88 -6.10 -3.51
C ARG A 462 39.57 -6.39 -2.04
N GLY A 463 38.52 -7.18 -1.79
CA GLY A 463 38.09 -7.60 -0.44
C GLY A 463 36.65 -7.22 -0.09
N SER A 464 36.00 -8.01 0.78
CA SER A 464 34.62 -7.77 1.22
C SER A 464 34.51 -6.61 2.23
N GLU A 465 35.52 -6.40 3.07
CA GLU A 465 35.50 -5.37 4.13
C GLU A 465 35.46 -3.94 3.58
N THR A 466 35.97 -3.71 2.36
CA THR A 466 36.07 -2.38 1.73
C THR A 466 34.90 -2.01 0.81
N TYR A 467 33.85 -2.83 0.71
CA TYR A 467 32.76 -2.58 -0.26
C TYR A 467 32.06 -1.23 -0.06
N ARG A 468 31.93 -0.75 1.19
CA ARG A 468 31.33 0.57 1.49
C ARG A 468 32.16 1.73 0.93
N ARG A 469 33.49 1.60 0.97
CA ARG A 469 34.43 2.58 0.44
C ARG A 469 34.31 2.65 -1.08
N ARG A 470 34.27 1.48 -1.75
CA ARG A 470 34.06 1.38 -3.20
C ARG A 470 32.68 1.88 -3.63
N LEU A 471 31.64 1.60 -2.85
CA LEU A 471 30.29 2.13 -3.07
C LEU A 471 30.27 3.67 -2.98
N GLY A 472 30.97 4.25 -1.99
CA GLY A 472 31.16 5.70 -1.90
C GLY A 472 31.88 6.27 -3.13
N ALA A 473 32.92 5.58 -3.62
CA ALA A 473 33.62 5.99 -4.83
C ALA A 473 32.71 5.96 -6.08
N VAL A 474 31.89 4.92 -6.23
CA VAL A 474 30.88 4.83 -7.30
C VAL A 474 29.91 6.01 -7.25
N TRP A 475 29.42 6.40 -6.07
CA TRP A 475 28.54 7.55 -5.94
C TRP A 475 29.23 8.88 -6.24
N ALA A 476 30.50 9.04 -5.86
CA ALA A 476 31.28 10.22 -6.22
C ALA A 476 31.47 10.30 -7.75
N LEU A 477 31.89 9.20 -8.39
CA LEU A 477 32.04 9.09 -9.85
C LEU A 477 30.72 9.36 -10.57
N SER A 478 29.59 8.87 -10.04
CA SER A 478 28.26 9.08 -10.61
C SER A 478 27.84 10.55 -10.69
N ARG A 479 28.45 11.42 -9.88
CA ARG A 479 28.17 12.86 -9.82
C ARG A 479 29.15 13.69 -10.66
N ILE A 480 30.22 13.08 -11.18
CA ILE A 480 31.20 13.77 -12.03
C ILE A 480 30.70 13.78 -13.47
N GLU A 481 30.41 14.96 -14.02
CA GLU A 481 29.85 15.13 -15.36
C GLU A 481 30.88 14.99 -16.50
N LYS A 482 31.91 14.15 -16.34
CA LYS A 482 32.97 13.91 -17.33
C LYS A 482 32.96 12.45 -17.76
N ASP A 483 33.13 12.21 -19.06
CA ASP A 483 33.11 10.86 -19.63
C ASP A 483 34.23 9.96 -19.11
N ALA A 484 35.36 10.55 -18.70
CA ALA A 484 36.43 9.83 -18.03
C ALA A 484 35.96 9.10 -16.75
N ALA A 485 34.93 9.59 -16.05
CA ALA A 485 34.37 8.91 -14.88
C ALA A 485 33.58 7.64 -15.23
N LEU A 486 33.16 7.46 -16.50
CA LEU A 486 32.46 6.26 -16.96
C LEU A 486 33.38 5.03 -17.01
N VAL A 487 34.69 5.21 -17.18
CA VAL A 487 35.66 4.10 -17.20
C VAL A 487 35.68 3.36 -15.85
N PRO A 488 35.97 3.99 -14.70
CA PRO A 488 35.93 3.30 -13.41
C PRO A 488 34.53 2.85 -13.01
N LEU A 489 33.45 3.53 -13.43
CA LEU A 489 32.08 3.05 -13.21
C LEU A 489 31.83 1.71 -13.91
N ARG A 490 32.33 1.54 -15.15
CA ARG A 490 32.26 0.24 -15.85
C ARG A 490 33.09 -0.82 -15.14
N THR A 491 34.27 -0.47 -14.61
CA THR A 491 35.08 -1.39 -13.78
C THR A 491 34.31 -1.88 -12.55
N ALA A 492 33.52 -1.02 -11.92
CA ALA A 492 32.70 -1.39 -10.76
C ALA A 492 31.58 -2.42 -11.06
N LEU A 493 31.23 -2.67 -12.33
CA LEU A 493 30.34 -3.78 -12.71
C LEU A 493 30.97 -5.17 -12.47
N LEU A 494 32.27 -5.23 -12.22
CA LEU A 494 33.01 -6.46 -11.90
C LEU A 494 33.15 -6.70 -10.39
N ASP A 495 32.59 -5.83 -9.54
CA ASP A 495 32.75 -5.93 -8.09
C ASP A 495 32.15 -7.22 -7.53
N ALA A 496 32.76 -7.78 -6.48
CA ALA A 496 32.21 -8.94 -5.78
C ALA A 496 30.90 -8.63 -5.03
N SER A 497 30.74 -7.39 -4.53
CA SER A 497 29.54 -6.95 -3.83
C SER A 497 28.40 -6.65 -4.82
N PRO A 498 27.23 -7.28 -4.68
CA PRO A 498 26.07 -6.96 -5.51
C PRO A 498 25.59 -5.51 -5.30
N GLU A 499 25.82 -4.92 -4.13
CA GLU A 499 25.46 -3.53 -3.84
C GLU A 499 26.26 -2.54 -4.69
N VAL A 500 27.57 -2.78 -4.85
CA VAL A 500 28.43 -1.98 -5.73
C VAL A 500 27.99 -2.14 -7.19
N ARG A 501 27.70 -3.38 -7.62
CA ARG A 501 27.20 -3.64 -8.99
C ARG A 501 25.86 -2.95 -9.25
N VAL A 502 24.90 -2.99 -8.32
CA VAL A 502 23.61 -2.26 -8.44
C VAL A 502 23.84 -0.76 -8.60
N ALA A 503 24.67 -0.16 -7.74
CA ALA A 503 24.96 1.28 -7.83
C ALA A 503 25.64 1.64 -9.15
N ALA A 504 26.65 0.87 -9.57
CA ALA A 504 27.36 1.09 -10.84
C ALA A 504 26.44 0.94 -12.05
N SER A 505 25.63 -0.13 -12.11
CA SER A 505 24.63 -0.32 -13.16
C SER A 505 23.67 0.86 -13.23
N ARG A 506 23.15 1.33 -12.08
CA ARG A 506 22.26 2.49 -12.00
C ARG A 506 22.92 3.77 -12.53
N SER A 507 24.14 4.06 -12.10
CA SER A 507 24.90 5.23 -12.55
C SER A 507 25.09 5.22 -14.06
N LEU A 508 25.54 4.10 -14.63
CA LEU A 508 25.76 3.95 -16.08
C LEU A 508 24.47 4.08 -16.89
N GLY A 509 23.35 3.52 -16.40
CA GLY A 509 22.02 3.66 -17.00
C GLY A 509 21.58 5.11 -17.08
N THR A 510 21.65 5.83 -15.95
CA THR A 510 21.21 7.24 -15.87
C THR A 510 22.09 8.21 -16.65
N ARG A 511 23.37 7.84 -16.84
CA ARG A 511 24.37 8.54 -17.66
C ARG A 511 24.31 8.15 -19.15
N ASN A 512 23.44 7.21 -19.53
CA ASN A 512 23.29 6.72 -20.90
C ASN A 512 24.61 6.17 -21.51
N ASP A 513 25.40 5.42 -20.73
CA ASP A 513 26.68 4.88 -21.20
C ASP A 513 26.51 3.64 -22.08
N ARG A 514 26.60 3.82 -23.40
CA ARG A 514 26.49 2.72 -24.38
C ARG A 514 27.61 1.70 -24.26
N ALA A 515 28.79 2.08 -23.77
CA ALA A 515 29.91 1.15 -23.62
C ALA A 515 29.68 0.12 -22.50
N ALA A 516 28.71 0.36 -21.60
CA ALA A 516 28.32 -0.58 -20.55
C ALA A 516 27.39 -1.70 -21.05
N VAL A 517 26.77 -1.58 -22.24
CA VAL A 517 25.73 -2.51 -22.72
C VAL A 517 26.17 -3.98 -22.70
N PRO A 518 27.35 -4.37 -23.24
CA PRO A 518 27.76 -5.77 -23.23
C PRO A 518 27.82 -6.34 -21.80
N ARG A 519 28.44 -5.59 -20.89
CA ARG A 519 28.59 -6.05 -19.49
C ARG A 519 27.27 -6.05 -18.74
N LEU A 520 26.37 -5.10 -18.99
CA LEU A 520 25.03 -5.09 -18.40
C LEU A 520 24.20 -6.27 -18.92
N ALA A 521 24.34 -6.66 -20.18
CA ALA A 521 23.70 -7.85 -20.74
C ALA A 521 24.21 -9.14 -20.10
N GLU A 522 25.52 -9.25 -19.83
CA GLU A 522 26.10 -10.36 -19.08
C GLU A 522 25.55 -10.43 -17.64
N LEU A 523 25.51 -9.30 -16.92
CA LEU A 523 24.95 -9.25 -15.58
C LEU A 523 23.47 -9.64 -15.56
N LEU A 524 22.70 -9.20 -16.55
CA LEU A 524 21.31 -9.59 -16.72
C LEU A 524 21.16 -11.11 -16.92
N ALA A 525 22.06 -11.74 -17.69
CA ALA A 525 21.99 -13.17 -17.98
C ALA A 525 22.38 -14.01 -16.76
N ASP A 526 23.48 -13.68 -16.07
CA ASP A 526 24.18 -14.64 -15.23
C ASP A 526 24.41 -14.20 -13.78
N ASP A 527 24.09 -12.96 -13.40
CA ASP A 527 24.32 -12.52 -12.01
C ASP A 527 23.43 -13.29 -11.03
N ALA A 528 24.02 -13.77 -9.93
CA ALA A 528 23.30 -14.49 -8.89
C ALA A 528 22.25 -13.61 -8.17
N SER A 529 22.49 -12.30 -8.10
CA SER A 529 21.60 -11.35 -7.43
C SER A 529 20.49 -10.86 -8.36
N ALA A 530 19.24 -11.18 -8.02
CA ALA A 530 18.07 -10.66 -8.71
C ALA A 530 18.00 -9.11 -8.71
N ALA A 531 18.51 -8.45 -7.67
CA ALA A 531 18.60 -7.00 -7.62
C ALA A 531 19.57 -6.43 -8.66
N VAL A 532 20.70 -7.11 -8.91
CA VAL A 532 21.64 -6.72 -9.97
C VAL A 532 21.00 -6.93 -11.34
N ARG A 533 20.38 -8.09 -11.59
CA ARG A 533 19.70 -8.38 -12.86
C ARG A 533 18.58 -7.36 -13.16
N ARG A 534 17.74 -7.07 -12.16
CA ARG A 534 16.69 -6.05 -12.26
C ARG A 534 17.27 -4.68 -12.60
N GLN A 535 18.32 -4.23 -11.90
CA GLN A 535 18.93 -2.93 -12.17
C GLN A 535 19.64 -2.90 -13.53
N ALA A 536 20.28 -4.00 -13.95
CA ALA A 536 20.87 -4.13 -15.29
C ALA A 536 19.80 -3.99 -16.38
N ALA A 537 18.65 -4.65 -16.23
CA ALA A 537 17.50 -4.50 -17.13
C ALA A 537 17.01 -3.05 -17.22
N THR A 538 16.81 -2.39 -16.08
CA THR A 538 16.44 -0.96 -16.03
C THR A 538 17.47 -0.10 -16.77
N SER A 539 18.76 -0.33 -16.53
CA SER A 539 19.83 0.45 -17.15
C SER A 539 19.94 0.22 -18.65
N LEU A 540 19.77 -1.02 -19.13
CA LEU A 540 19.69 -1.35 -20.55
C LEU A 540 18.50 -0.64 -21.21
N GLY A 541 17.32 -0.63 -20.57
CA GLY A 541 16.16 0.12 -21.05
C GLY A 541 16.40 1.62 -21.17
N GLN A 542 17.12 2.21 -20.21
CA GLN A 542 17.51 3.62 -20.23
C GLN A 542 18.50 3.94 -21.35
N ILE A 543 19.52 3.10 -21.53
CA ILE A 543 20.59 3.31 -22.52
C ILE A 543 20.09 3.12 -23.96
N LEU A 544 19.18 2.16 -24.17
CA LEU A 544 18.73 1.77 -25.50
C LEU A 544 17.49 2.54 -25.99
N GLN A 545 16.87 3.35 -25.14
CA GLN A 545 15.75 4.23 -25.51
C GLN A 545 16.14 5.07 -26.72
N VAL A 546 15.32 5.04 -27.78
CA VAL A 546 15.55 5.74 -29.05
C VAL A 546 15.57 7.25 -28.81
N ALA A 547 16.74 7.85 -28.64
CA ALA A 547 16.92 9.28 -28.84
C ALA A 547 17.09 9.51 -30.35
N GLY A 548 15.99 9.79 -31.06
CA GLY A 548 15.92 10.54 -32.34
C GLY A 548 16.97 10.31 -33.44
N ILE A 549 17.77 9.25 -33.42
CA ILE A 549 18.92 9.07 -34.30
C ILE A 549 18.82 7.69 -34.94
N SER A 550 18.83 7.74 -36.27
CA SER A 550 18.93 6.71 -37.31
C SER A 550 20.18 5.81 -37.20
N GLY A 551 20.53 5.34 -36.00
CA GLY A 551 21.55 4.33 -35.77
C GLY A 551 20.97 2.91 -35.89
N THR A 552 21.57 2.10 -36.75
CA THR A 552 21.13 0.77 -37.23
C THR A 552 20.50 -0.16 -36.19
N SER A 553 19.34 -0.73 -36.56
CA SER A 553 18.54 -1.68 -35.77
C SER A 553 19.28 -2.99 -35.40
N ALA A 554 20.43 -3.29 -36.02
CA ALA A 554 21.17 -4.53 -35.82
C ALA A 554 21.82 -4.69 -34.43
N ALA A 555 22.33 -3.60 -33.81
CA ALA A 555 23.02 -3.68 -32.52
C ALA A 555 22.06 -3.84 -31.32
N LYS A 556 20.78 -3.45 -31.47
CA LYS A 556 19.76 -3.54 -30.43
C LYS A 556 19.15 -4.93 -30.31
N SER A 557 19.05 -5.64 -31.44
CA SER A 557 18.28 -6.86 -31.57
C SER A 557 18.69 -8.00 -30.62
N PRO A 558 19.99 -8.31 -30.41
CA PRO A 558 20.40 -9.37 -29.47
C PRO A 558 20.10 -9.03 -28.01
N THR A 559 20.19 -7.76 -27.63
CA THR A 559 19.95 -7.31 -26.25
C THR A 559 18.46 -7.32 -25.92
N ILE A 560 17.60 -6.93 -26.87
CA ILE A 560 16.14 -7.04 -26.73
C ILE A 560 15.71 -8.50 -26.59
N ALA A 561 16.24 -9.39 -27.42
CA ALA A 561 16.00 -10.81 -27.27
C ALA A 561 16.42 -11.32 -25.88
N SER A 562 17.60 -10.91 -25.40
CA SER A 562 18.10 -11.31 -24.06
C SER A 562 17.18 -10.83 -22.93
N LEU A 563 16.65 -9.60 -22.99
CA LEU A 563 15.68 -9.07 -22.00
C LEU A 563 14.41 -9.93 -21.94
N LEU A 564 13.84 -10.25 -23.10
CA LEU A 564 12.61 -11.04 -23.17
C LEU A 564 12.85 -12.50 -22.78
N VAL A 565 13.98 -13.08 -23.19
CA VAL A 565 14.40 -14.43 -22.78
C VAL A 565 14.57 -14.52 -21.26
N ALA A 566 15.14 -13.49 -20.63
CA ALA A 566 15.29 -13.45 -19.17
C ALA A 566 13.96 -13.45 -18.42
N SER A 567 12.85 -13.01 -19.04
CA SER A 567 11.51 -13.05 -18.43
C SER A 567 11.00 -14.48 -18.18
N ALA A 568 11.58 -15.47 -18.84
CA ALA A 568 11.26 -16.88 -18.65
C ALA A 568 12.08 -17.57 -17.55
N ARG A 569 12.91 -16.82 -16.81
CA ARG A 569 13.73 -17.37 -15.73
C ARG A 569 12.84 -17.98 -14.63
N PRO A 570 13.10 -19.22 -14.18
CA PRO A 570 12.37 -19.82 -13.07
C PRO A 570 12.50 -18.97 -11.80
N GLY A 571 11.37 -18.76 -11.10
CA GLY A 571 11.35 -18.02 -9.83
C GLY A 571 11.58 -16.51 -9.96
N ILE A 572 11.47 -15.94 -11.16
CA ILE A 572 11.53 -14.49 -11.36
C ILE A 572 10.46 -13.78 -10.52
N ASP A 573 10.86 -12.77 -9.76
CA ASP A 573 9.92 -11.96 -9.00
C ASP A 573 9.31 -10.83 -9.84
N ARG A 574 8.21 -10.26 -9.32
CA ARG A 574 7.44 -9.21 -10.00
C ARG A 574 8.28 -7.98 -10.37
N PHE A 575 9.29 -7.62 -9.57
CA PHE A 575 10.11 -6.43 -9.80
C PHE A 575 11.16 -6.66 -10.89
N GLU A 576 11.76 -7.85 -10.94
CA GLU A 576 12.63 -8.23 -12.05
C GLU A 576 11.83 -8.34 -13.36
N GLU A 577 10.67 -9.01 -13.35
CA GLU A 577 9.76 -9.09 -14.51
C GLU A 577 9.34 -7.69 -15.02
N HIS A 578 9.03 -6.78 -14.09
CA HIS A 578 8.71 -5.39 -14.41
C HIS A 578 9.84 -4.70 -15.17
N ALA A 579 11.07 -4.77 -14.63
CA ALA A 579 12.22 -4.07 -15.19
C ALA A 579 12.55 -4.56 -16.61
N LEU A 580 12.45 -5.87 -16.85
CA LEU A 580 12.67 -6.46 -18.18
C LEU A 580 11.63 -5.96 -19.18
N LEU A 581 10.35 -6.06 -18.82
CA LEU A 581 9.27 -5.75 -19.75
C LEU A 581 9.17 -4.25 -20.01
N TYR A 582 9.39 -3.42 -18.98
CA TYR A 582 9.45 -1.97 -19.13
C TYR A 582 10.63 -1.54 -19.99
N ALA A 583 11.80 -2.16 -19.84
CA ALA A 583 12.97 -1.87 -20.68
C ALA A 583 12.69 -2.12 -22.17
N VAL A 584 11.97 -3.21 -22.49
CA VAL A 584 11.58 -3.54 -23.86
C VAL A 584 10.56 -2.53 -24.40
N ILE A 585 9.49 -2.24 -23.65
CA ILE A 585 8.47 -1.23 -24.03
C ILE A 585 9.13 0.13 -24.30
N ARG A 586 9.99 0.56 -23.38
CA ARG A 586 10.69 1.85 -23.46
C ARG A 586 11.64 1.96 -24.65
N ASN A 587 12.26 0.85 -25.06
CA ASN A 587 13.15 0.84 -26.23
C ASN A 587 12.37 1.08 -27.53
N ASN A 588 11.13 0.56 -27.61
CA ASN A 588 10.26 0.72 -28.76
C ASN A 588 10.90 0.18 -30.06
N ASP A 589 11.41 -1.06 -30.00
CA ASP A 589 12.01 -1.80 -31.12
C ASP A 589 11.10 -3.00 -31.49
N ALA A 590 10.08 -2.72 -32.31
CA ALA A 590 9.13 -3.75 -32.74
C ALA A 590 9.79 -4.80 -33.65
N VAL A 591 10.80 -4.42 -34.44
CA VAL A 591 11.51 -5.31 -35.37
C VAL A 591 12.24 -6.42 -34.62
N ALA A 592 12.96 -6.08 -33.55
CA ALA A 592 13.64 -7.06 -32.70
C ALA A 592 12.67 -7.90 -31.85
N THR A 593 11.52 -7.32 -31.48
CA THR A 593 10.57 -7.97 -30.56
C THR A 593 9.65 -8.97 -31.27
N ARG A 594 9.23 -8.67 -32.51
CA ARG A 594 8.23 -9.46 -33.26
C ARG A 594 8.59 -10.95 -33.44
N PRO A 595 9.83 -11.34 -33.77
CA PRO A 595 10.19 -12.76 -33.90
C PRO A 595 9.95 -13.59 -32.63
N LEU A 596 9.92 -12.95 -31.46
CA LEU A 596 9.77 -13.62 -30.17
C LEU A 596 8.33 -14.00 -29.84
N LEU A 597 7.35 -13.59 -30.66
CA LEU A 597 6.00 -14.16 -30.63
C LEU A 597 5.99 -15.66 -30.98
N SER A 598 7.04 -16.15 -31.67
CA SER A 598 7.20 -17.56 -32.02
C SER A 598 8.19 -18.31 -31.10
N ASP A 599 8.62 -17.71 -29.98
CA ASP A 599 9.52 -18.40 -29.03
C ASP A 599 8.85 -19.62 -28.40
N ARG A 600 9.61 -20.71 -28.21
CA ARG A 600 9.12 -21.94 -27.59
C ARG A 600 8.57 -21.76 -26.16
N ARG A 601 8.96 -20.71 -25.45
CA ARG A 601 8.54 -20.43 -24.07
C ARG A 601 7.32 -19.50 -24.07
N PRO A 602 6.18 -19.92 -23.47
CA PRO A 602 4.99 -19.08 -23.40
C PRO A 602 5.18 -17.75 -22.67
N THR A 603 6.04 -17.71 -21.66
CA THR A 603 6.39 -16.49 -20.92
C THR A 603 7.09 -15.45 -21.78
N VAL A 604 7.99 -15.87 -22.68
CA VAL A 604 8.65 -14.98 -23.65
C VAL A 604 7.64 -14.44 -24.65
N ARG A 605 6.79 -15.31 -25.21
CA ARG A 605 5.71 -14.90 -26.13
C ARG A 605 4.76 -13.90 -25.49
N ARG A 606 4.39 -14.12 -24.22
CA ARG A 606 3.55 -13.22 -23.42
C ARG A 606 4.20 -11.86 -23.26
N ALA A 607 5.48 -11.84 -22.87
CA ALA A 607 6.23 -10.62 -22.71
C ALA A 607 6.35 -9.85 -24.05
N ALA A 608 6.68 -10.53 -25.15
CA ALA A 608 6.77 -9.92 -26.47
C ALA A 608 5.43 -9.33 -26.93
N LEU A 609 4.33 -10.07 -26.76
CA LEU A 609 2.98 -9.62 -27.06
C LEU A 609 2.61 -8.35 -26.27
N MET A 610 2.79 -8.39 -24.95
CA MET A 610 2.48 -7.25 -24.07
C MET A 610 3.31 -6.02 -24.41
N ALA A 611 4.58 -6.21 -24.79
CA ALA A 611 5.44 -5.12 -25.18
C ALA A 611 4.99 -4.50 -26.51
N LEU A 612 4.76 -5.31 -27.55
CA LEU A 612 4.30 -4.86 -28.87
C LEU A 612 2.96 -4.13 -28.81
N ASP A 613 2.01 -4.57 -27.97
CA ASP A 613 0.71 -3.90 -27.80
C ASP A 613 0.84 -2.44 -27.29
N GLN A 614 1.97 -2.12 -26.65
CA GLN A 614 2.21 -0.82 -26.01
C GLN A 614 3.30 0.01 -26.71
N MET A 615 3.91 -0.52 -27.78
CA MET A 615 4.88 0.17 -28.60
C MET A 615 4.17 1.01 -29.66
N ALA A 616 4.68 2.21 -29.94
CA ALA A 616 4.15 3.07 -30.99
C ALA A 616 4.25 2.44 -32.39
N ASP A 617 5.27 1.59 -32.62
CA ASP A 617 5.52 0.87 -33.88
C ASP A 617 5.19 -0.63 -33.81
N GLY A 618 4.53 -1.09 -32.73
CA GLY A 618 4.25 -2.51 -32.50
C GLY A 618 3.48 -3.18 -33.63
N LYS A 619 2.47 -2.49 -34.17
CA LYS A 619 1.62 -2.89 -35.33
C LYS A 619 1.26 -4.38 -35.30
N LEU A 620 0.67 -4.84 -34.18
CA LEU A 620 0.16 -6.20 -34.06
C LEU A 620 -0.95 -6.43 -35.09
N THR A 621 -0.88 -7.55 -35.81
CA THR A 621 -1.97 -8.02 -36.66
C THR A 621 -2.64 -9.23 -36.02
N ARG A 622 -3.86 -9.52 -36.45
CA ARG A 622 -4.63 -10.67 -35.99
C ARG A 622 -3.86 -11.98 -36.22
N GLU A 623 -3.25 -12.14 -37.37
CA GLU A 623 -2.50 -13.34 -37.79
C GLU A 623 -1.30 -13.61 -36.88
N MET A 624 -0.78 -12.57 -36.24
CA MET A 624 0.31 -12.70 -35.26
C MET A 624 -0.19 -13.07 -33.86
N VAL A 625 -1.39 -12.61 -33.48
CA VAL A 625 -1.89 -12.68 -32.10
C VAL A 625 -2.75 -13.92 -31.86
N VAL A 626 -3.69 -14.24 -32.76
CA VAL A 626 -4.62 -15.36 -32.58
C VAL A 626 -3.91 -16.71 -32.37
N PRO A 627 -2.83 -17.05 -33.12
CA PRO A 627 -2.10 -18.31 -32.88
C PRO A 627 -1.49 -18.42 -31.48
N LEU A 628 -1.29 -17.32 -30.76
CA LEU A 628 -0.76 -17.34 -29.39
C LEU A 628 -1.75 -17.93 -28.37
N LEU A 629 -3.01 -18.11 -28.75
CA LEU A 629 -4.00 -18.82 -27.93
C LEU A 629 -3.75 -20.34 -27.91
N ASP A 630 -3.04 -20.87 -28.91
CA ASP A 630 -2.68 -22.29 -28.99
C ASP A 630 -1.50 -22.60 -28.04
N THR A 631 -1.84 -22.69 -26.76
CA THR A 631 -0.92 -23.00 -25.67
C THR A 631 -1.71 -23.49 -24.45
N ASP A 632 -1.07 -24.23 -23.57
CA ASP A 632 -1.61 -24.54 -22.24
C ASP A 632 -1.20 -23.51 -21.16
N ASP A 633 -0.40 -22.50 -21.52
CA ASP A 633 0.03 -21.45 -20.59
C ASP A 633 -1.09 -20.42 -20.36
N PRO A 634 -1.63 -20.33 -19.14
CA PRO A 634 -2.77 -19.46 -18.85
C PRO A 634 -2.41 -17.97 -18.88
N GLY A 635 -1.14 -17.65 -18.60
CA GLY A 635 -0.64 -16.28 -18.60
C GLY A 635 -0.60 -15.71 -20.01
N LEU A 636 -0.08 -16.47 -20.97
CA LEU A 636 -0.08 -16.13 -22.38
C LEU A 636 -1.51 -16.04 -22.90
N GLN A 637 -2.36 -17.04 -22.65
CA GLN A 637 -3.76 -16.99 -23.10
C GLN A 637 -4.48 -15.74 -22.57
N THR A 638 -4.29 -15.41 -21.29
CA THR A 638 -4.90 -14.20 -20.70
C THR A 638 -4.39 -12.93 -21.39
N ALA A 639 -3.08 -12.79 -21.60
CA ALA A 639 -2.51 -11.62 -22.28
C ALA A 639 -3.01 -11.52 -23.74
N THR A 640 -3.07 -12.63 -24.46
CA THR A 640 -3.58 -12.71 -25.84
C THR A 640 -5.03 -12.26 -25.92
N LEU A 641 -5.88 -12.73 -25.00
CA LEU A 641 -7.29 -12.34 -24.94
C LEU A 641 -7.48 -10.88 -24.49
N GLU A 642 -6.63 -10.36 -23.60
CA GLU A 642 -6.60 -8.93 -23.26
C GLU A 642 -6.25 -8.06 -24.47
N VAL A 643 -5.26 -8.46 -25.28
CA VAL A 643 -4.91 -7.76 -26.52
C VAL A 643 -6.08 -7.84 -27.51
N ILE A 644 -6.58 -9.03 -27.84
CA ILE A 644 -7.73 -9.19 -28.75
C ILE A 644 -8.91 -8.31 -28.34
N GLY A 645 -9.25 -8.28 -27.04
CA GLY A 645 -10.37 -7.48 -26.53
C GLY A 645 -10.18 -5.96 -26.57
N ARG A 646 -8.98 -5.45 -26.88
CA ARG A 646 -8.69 -4.03 -27.10
C ARG A 646 -8.68 -3.63 -28.58
N HIS A 647 -8.60 -4.60 -29.49
CA HIS A 647 -8.58 -4.37 -30.94
C HIS A 647 -9.98 -4.62 -31.51
N GLU A 648 -10.61 -3.54 -31.98
CA GLU A 648 -11.95 -3.59 -32.56
C GLU A 648 -12.00 -4.57 -33.75
N GLY A 649 -13.04 -5.41 -33.79
CA GLY A 649 -13.24 -6.38 -34.86
C GLY A 649 -12.40 -7.65 -34.79
N TRP A 650 -11.61 -7.91 -33.73
CA TRP A 650 -10.89 -9.20 -33.57
C TRP A 650 -11.68 -10.26 -32.76
N ALA A 651 -12.69 -9.83 -32.01
CA ALA A 651 -13.48 -10.71 -31.15
C ALA A 651 -14.36 -11.68 -31.94
N ALA A 652 -14.96 -11.24 -33.05
CA ALA A 652 -15.87 -12.04 -33.87
C ALA A 652 -15.21 -13.30 -34.45
N GLU A 653 -13.92 -13.25 -34.77
CA GLU A 653 -13.19 -14.35 -35.39
C GLU A 653 -12.40 -15.20 -34.39
N THR A 654 -12.35 -14.80 -33.12
CA THR A 654 -11.93 -15.66 -32.01
C THR A 654 -13.00 -16.73 -31.69
N ARG A 655 -14.22 -16.52 -32.19
CA ARG A 655 -15.36 -17.44 -32.06
C ARG A 655 -15.02 -18.88 -32.46
N ALA A 656 -14.42 -19.11 -33.63
CA ALA A 656 -14.11 -20.46 -34.12
C ALA A 656 -13.19 -21.25 -33.17
N LEU A 657 -12.24 -20.54 -32.53
CA LEU A 657 -11.37 -21.16 -31.53
C LEU A 657 -12.12 -21.47 -30.23
N LEU A 658 -12.93 -20.53 -29.74
CA LEU A 658 -13.77 -20.77 -28.57
C LEU A 658 -14.73 -21.93 -28.78
N GLU A 659 -15.29 -22.05 -29.98
CA GLU A 659 -16.12 -23.20 -30.37
C GLU A 659 -15.36 -24.51 -30.29
N THR A 660 -14.11 -24.53 -30.78
CA THR A 660 -13.23 -25.71 -30.69
C THR A 660 -12.98 -26.10 -29.23
N TRP A 661 -12.64 -25.12 -28.38
CA TRP A 661 -12.40 -25.37 -26.96
C TRP A 661 -13.65 -25.80 -26.20
N LEU A 662 -14.82 -25.23 -26.53
CA LEU A 662 -16.09 -25.60 -25.90
C LEU A 662 -16.56 -27.00 -26.36
N ALA A 663 -16.12 -27.48 -27.51
CA ALA A 663 -16.43 -28.82 -28.01
C ALA A 663 -15.57 -29.93 -27.37
N GLU A 664 -14.51 -29.60 -26.64
CA GLU A 664 -13.68 -30.59 -25.95
C GLU A 664 -14.48 -31.32 -24.86
N LYS A 665 -14.35 -32.66 -24.81
CA LYS A 665 -15.04 -33.49 -23.78
C LYS A 665 -14.67 -33.08 -22.35
N THR A 666 -13.46 -32.56 -22.16
CA THR A 666 -12.96 -32.06 -20.88
C THR A 666 -12.22 -30.75 -21.08
N ILE A 667 -12.60 -29.69 -20.36
CA ILE A 667 -11.90 -28.40 -20.35
C ILE A 667 -11.16 -28.28 -19.01
N GLY A 668 -9.83 -28.15 -19.03
CA GLY A 668 -9.02 -27.97 -17.83
C GLY A 668 -9.45 -26.72 -17.03
N THR A 669 -9.20 -26.71 -15.71
CA THR A 669 -9.60 -25.60 -14.82
C THR A 669 -9.01 -24.26 -15.27
N SER A 670 -7.78 -24.28 -15.78
CA SER A 670 -7.11 -23.07 -16.22
C SER A 670 -7.70 -22.49 -17.52
N ARG A 671 -7.90 -23.35 -18.53
CA ARG A 671 -8.58 -22.99 -19.79
C ARG A 671 -10.01 -22.51 -19.51
N SER A 672 -10.72 -23.16 -18.60
CA SER A 672 -12.03 -22.71 -18.12
C SER A 672 -12.01 -21.28 -17.55
N SER A 673 -10.98 -20.93 -16.77
CA SER A 673 -10.85 -19.57 -16.21
C SER A 673 -10.59 -18.51 -17.29
N VAL A 674 -9.75 -18.86 -18.26
CA VAL A 674 -9.37 -18.01 -19.40
C VAL A 674 -10.58 -17.71 -20.28
N VAL A 675 -11.29 -18.76 -20.71
CA VAL A 675 -12.51 -18.63 -21.54
C VAL A 675 -13.58 -17.83 -20.80
N ARG A 676 -13.78 -18.09 -19.50
CA ARG A 676 -14.72 -17.30 -18.68
C ARG A 676 -14.38 -15.82 -18.66
N GLY A 677 -13.10 -15.51 -18.43
CA GLY A 677 -12.61 -14.14 -18.36
C GLY A 677 -12.86 -13.38 -19.66
N PHE A 678 -12.57 -14.01 -20.80
CA PHE A 678 -12.81 -13.42 -22.11
C PHE A 678 -14.28 -13.27 -22.45
N LEU A 679 -15.10 -14.31 -22.26
CA LEU A 679 -16.54 -14.23 -22.52
C LEU A 679 -17.21 -13.14 -21.69
N LEU A 680 -16.75 -12.90 -20.45
CA LEU A 680 -17.25 -11.81 -19.61
C LEU A 680 -16.71 -10.43 -20.01
N SER A 681 -15.46 -10.33 -20.50
CA SER A 681 -14.90 -9.05 -20.95
C SER A 681 -15.51 -8.62 -22.30
N GLN A 682 -15.79 -9.56 -23.18
CA GLN A 682 -16.38 -9.37 -24.51
C GLN A 682 -17.89 -9.64 -24.53
N GLN A 683 -18.55 -9.72 -23.36
CA GLN A 683 -19.97 -10.07 -23.28
C GLN A 683 -20.87 -9.19 -24.15
N ALA A 684 -20.50 -7.92 -24.36
CA ALA A 684 -21.26 -6.95 -25.16
C ALA A 684 -21.19 -7.20 -26.69
N ASP A 685 -20.25 -8.03 -27.17
CA ASP A 685 -20.08 -8.35 -28.58
C ASP A 685 -21.20 -9.31 -29.08
N PRO A 686 -21.94 -8.98 -30.16
CA PRO A 686 -23.01 -9.83 -30.68
C PRO A 686 -22.56 -11.24 -31.10
N ALA A 687 -21.35 -11.41 -31.62
CA ALA A 687 -20.84 -12.72 -32.01
C ALA A 687 -20.61 -13.63 -30.80
N ILE A 688 -20.15 -13.06 -29.69
CA ILE A 688 -19.98 -13.76 -28.42
C ILE A 688 -21.34 -14.11 -27.79
N GLN A 689 -22.32 -13.21 -27.90
CA GLN A 689 -23.69 -13.48 -27.44
C GLN A 689 -24.31 -14.68 -28.17
N SER A 690 -24.23 -14.69 -29.50
CA SER A 690 -24.72 -15.81 -30.31
C SER A 690 -23.99 -17.12 -30.01
N LEU A 691 -22.66 -17.08 -29.86
CA LEU A 691 -21.86 -18.26 -29.50
C LEU A 691 -22.35 -18.92 -28.21
N VAL A 692 -22.57 -18.14 -27.14
CA VAL A 692 -23.03 -18.68 -25.85
C VAL A 692 -24.42 -19.30 -25.98
N ALA A 693 -25.32 -18.65 -26.73
CA ALA A 693 -26.68 -19.15 -26.97
C ALA A 693 -26.66 -20.48 -27.74
N GLU A 694 -25.97 -20.53 -28.87
CA GLU A 694 -25.88 -21.71 -29.74
C GLU A 694 -25.25 -22.90 -29.03
N ARG A 695 -24.17 -22.68 -28.27
CA ARG A 695 -23.48 -23.77 -27.56
C ARG A 695 -24.31 -24.31 -26.40
N LEU A 696 -25.03 -23.47 -25.66
CA LEU A 696 -25.96 -23.97 -24.64
C LEU A 696 -27.14 -24.76 -25.24
N ALA A 697 -27.56 -24.43 -26.47
CA ALA A 697 -28.59 -25.15 -27.20
C ALA A 697 -28.14 -26.52 -27.73
N ASP A 698 -26.84 -26.71 -27.96
CA ASP A 698 -26.26 -27.96 -28.43
C ASP A 698 -26.41 -29.07 -27.37
N LYS A 699 -27.21 -30.09 -27.69
CA LYS A 699 -27.46 -31.24 -26.80
C LYS A 699 -26.21 -32.12 -26.59
N SER A 700 -25.24 -32.05 -27.50
CA SER A 700 -23.98 -32.80 -27.43
C SER A 700 -22.90 -32.12 -26.57
N LEU A 701 -23.14 -30.88 -26.11
CA LEU A 701 -22.17 -30.11 -25.34
C LEU A 701 -21.79 -30.83 -24.03
N GLY A 702 -20.48 -31.02 -23.82
CA GLY A 702 -19.93 -31.65 -22.62
C GLY A 702 -20.27 -30.90 -21.32
N LEU A 703 -20.36 -31.64 -20.21
CA LEU A 703 -20.74 -31.12 -18.89
C LEU A 703 -19.86 -29.95 -18.43
N ALA A 704 -18.55 -30.02 -18.68
CA ALA A 704 -17.60 -28.97 -18.28
C ALA A 704 -17.89 -27.64 -19.00
N ALA A 705 -18.09 -27.68 -20.31
CA ALA A 705 -18.42 -26.51 -21.12
C ALA A 705 -19.79 -25.93 -20.74
N ARG A 706 -20.79 -26.80 -20.52
CA ARG A 706 -22.13 -26.38 -20.08
C ARG A 706 -22.10 -25.65 -18.72
N ARG A 707 -21.32 -26.16 -17.75
CA ARG A 707 -21.10 -25.51 -16.44
C ARG A 707 -20.41 -24.15 -16.58
N LEU A 708 -19.41 -24.07 -17.45
CA LEU A 708 -18.69 -22.83 -17.73
C LEU A 708 -19.62 -21.76 -18.33
N LEU A 709 -20.41 -22.12 -19.34
CA LEU A 709 -21.32 -21.18 -20.02
C LEU A 709 -22.46 -20.71 -19.11
N THR A 710 -23.06 -21.61 -18.32
CA THR A 710 -24.09 -21.22 -17.33
C THR A 710 -23.52 -20.27 -16.27
N GLU A 711 -22.26 -20.47 -15.84
CA GLU A 711 -21.57 -19.54 -14.95
C GLU A 711 -21.33 -18.17 -15.60
N VAL A 712 -20.95 -18.13 -16.89
CA VAL A 712 -20.79 -16.88 -17.66
C VAL A 712 -22.11 -16.11 -17.72
N VAL A 713 -23.22 -16.79 -18.05
CA VAL A 713 -24.56 -16.19 -18.07
C VAL A 713 -24.89 -15.57 -16.71
N GLY A 714 -24.69 -16.32 -15.62
CA GLY A 714 -24.96 -15.85 -14.26
C GLY A 714 -24.09 -14.69 -13.78
N ARG A 715 -22.85 -14.57 -14.29
CA ARG A 715 -21.89 -13.51 -13.93
C ARG A 715 -21.92 -12.28 -14.85
N SER A 716 -22.64 -12.35 -15.96
CA SER A 716 -22.74 -11.27 -16.94
C SER A 716 -23.35 -10.00 -16.33
N SER A 717 -22.89 -8.83 -16.78
CA SER A 717 -23.31 -7.53 -16.24
C SER A 717 -24.52 -6.92 -16.95
N PHE A 718 -25.16 -7.67 -17.84
CA PHE A 718 -26.37 -7.20 -18.51
C PHE A 718 -27.51 -6.95 -17.53
N GLU A 719 -28.38 -5.99 -17.83
CA GLU A 719 -29.65 -5.82 -17.13
C GLU A 719 -30.68 -6.85 -17.62
N LYS A 720 -30.86 -6.93 -18.94
CA LYS A 720 -31.66 -7.98 -19.61
C LYS A 720 -30.75 -8.97 -20.34
N LEU A 721 -31.05 -10.26 -20.25
CA LEU A 721 -30.26 -11.26 -20.95
C LEU A 721 -30.36 -11.11 -22.48
N PRO A 722 -29.25 -11.31 -23.22
CA PRO A 722 -29.28 -11.43 -24.67
C PRO A 722 -30.25 -12.53 -25.15
N ALA A 723 -30.71 -12.41 -26.40
CA ALA A 723 -31.65 -13.36 -27.01
C ALA A 723 -31.13 -14.81 -26.93
N GLY A 724 -32.01 -15.77 -26.64
CA GLY A 724 -31.69 -17.20 -26.51
C GLY A 724 -31.02 -17.62 -25.19
N TRP A 725 -30.34 -16.72 -24.46
CA TRP A 725 -29.66 -17.09 -23.20
C TRP A 725 -30.65 -17.54 -22.12
N HIS A 726 -31.79 -16.85 -22.02
CA HIS A 726 -32.84 -17.17 -21.05
C HIS A 726 -33.45 -18.55 -21.31
N GLU A 727 -33.86 -18.82 -22.55
CA GLU A 727 -34.47 -20.08 -22.96
C GLU A 727 -33.55 -21.28 -22.68
N MET A 728 -32.27 -21.15 -23.01
CA MET A 728 -31.30 -22.23 -22.79
C MET A 728 -30.97 -22.46 -21.32
N LEU A 729 -31.03 -21.40 -20.51
CA LEU A 729 -30.86 -21.50 -19.07
C LEU A 729 -32.04 -22.23 -18.43
N VAL A 730 -33.27 -21.94 -18.86
CA VAL A 730 -34.48 -22.64 -18.43
C VAL A 730 -34.45 -24.11 -18.86
N ALA A 731 -34.06 -24.40 -20.10
CA ALA A 731 -33.91 -25.79 -20.57
C ALA A 731 -32.91 -26.60 -19.72
N SER A 732 -31.84 -25.96 -19.22
CA SER A 732 -30.83 -26.59 -18.37
C SER A 732 -31.33 -27.00 -16.98
N LEU A 733 -32.51 -26.53 -16.54
CA LEU A 733 -33.15 -26.98 -15.30
C LEU A 733 -33.63 -28.44 -15.35
N ASN A 734 -33.87 -28.96 -16.56
CA ASN A 734 -34.33 -30.32 -16.79
C ASN A 734 -33.20 -31.27 -17.24
N HIS A 735 -31.94 -30.87 -17.08
CA HIS A 735 -30.80 -31.71 -17.48
C HIS A 735 -30.63 -32.90 -16.51
N ASP A 736 -30.25 -34.06 -17.04
CA ASP A 736 -30.04 -35.29 -16.26
C ASP A 736 -28.94 -35.17 -15.18
N ASP A 737 -28.06 -34.16 -15.29
CA ASP A 737 -26.93 -33.97 -14.40
C ASP A 737 -27.31 -32.95 -13.30
N PRO A 738 -27.32 -33.33 -12.02
CA PRO A 738 -27.66 -32.45 -10.90
C PRO A 738 -26.83 -31.15 -10.84
N VAL A 739 -25.60 -31.21 -11.33
CA VAL A 739 -24.65 -30.11 -11.26
C VAL A 739 -24.90 -29.07 -12.34
N VAL A 740 -25.35 -29.49 -13.52
CA VAL A 740 -25.83 -28.58 -14.57
C VAL A 740 -27.08 -27.84 -14.08
N ARG A 741 -28.01 -28.58 -13.46
CA ARG A 741 -29.21 -28.00 -12.84
C ARG A 741 -28.86 -26.98 -11.76
N GLU A 742 -27.90 -27.29 -10.90
CA GLU A 742 -27.41 -26.37 -9.87
C GLU A 742 -26.78 -25.10 -10.47
N GLY A 743 -26.01 -25.22 -11.54
CA GLY A 743 -25.44 -24.09 -12.28
C GLY A 743 -26.51 -23.19 -12.89
N ALA A 744 -27.53 -23.79 -13.52
CA ALA A 744 -28.66 -23.08 -14.10
C ALA A 744 -29.48 -22.34 -13.04
N VAL A 745 -29.79 -23.02 -11.94
CA VAL A 745 -30.47 -22.44 -10.77
C VAL A 745 -29.70 -21.24 -10.21
N ARG A 746 -28.39 -21.37 -10.00
CA ARG A 746 -27.56 -20.27 -9.51
C ARG A 746 -27.53 -19.07 -10.45
N ALA A 747 -27.47 -19.31 -11.76
CA ALA A 747 -27.49 -18.25 -12.75
C ALA A 747 -28.85 -17.55 -12.83
N LEU A 748 -29.98 -18.27 -12.75
CA LEU A 748 -31.31 -17.69 -12.63
C LEU A 748 -31.44 -16.87 -11.34
N ALA A 749 -30.95 -17.41 -10.22
CA ALA A 749 -30.98 -16.75 -8.92
C ALA A 749 -30.15 -15.46 -8.89
N ALA A 750 -28.91 -15.49 -9.41
CA ALA A 750 -28.04 -14.32 -9.51
C ALA A 750 -28.69 -13.18 -10.31
N ARG A 751 -29.60 -13.52 -11.23
CA ARG A 751 -30.28 -12.60 -12.14
C ARG A 751 -31.75 -12.34 -11.78
N ARG A 752 -32.27 -12.97 -10.72
CA ARG A 752 -33.67 -12.88 -10.28
C ARG A 752 -34.68 -13.21 -11.40
N LEU A 753 -34.35 -14.22 -12.21
CA LEU A 753 -35.22 -14.68 -13.29
C LEU A 753 -36.07 -15.84 -12.78
N VAL A 754 -37.39 -15.66 -12.76
CA VAL A 754 -38.37 -16.63 -12.26
C VAL A 754 -39.29 -17.04 -13.42
N GLY A 755 -39.58 -18.33 -13.52
CA GLY A 755 -40.47 -18.90 -14.54
C GLY A 755 -41.04 -20.26 -14.10
N PRO A 756 -42.05 -20.80 -14.82
CA PRO A 756 -42.79 -21.99 -14.41
C PRO A 756 -41.93 -23.23 -14.14
N GLU A 757 -40.85 -23.41 -14.88
CA GLU A 757 -39.92 -24.54 -14.74
C GLU A 757 -39.11 -24.45 -13.44
N LEU A 758 -38.66 -23.24 -13.08
CA LEU A 758 -37.93 -23.03 -11.83
C LEU A 758 -38.87 -23.22 -10.63
N GLU A 759 -40.12 -22.75 -10.73
CA GLU A 759 -41.13 -22.96 -9.69
C GLU A 759 -41.43 -24.46 -9.49
N ARG A 760 -41.59 -25.21 -10.59
CA ARG A 760 -41.78 -26.66 -10.52
C ARG A 760 -40.61 -27.37 -9.83
N LEU A 761 -39.37 -26.97 -10.13
CA LEU A 761 -38.18 -27.53 -9.47
C LEU A 761 -38.12 -27.18 -7.98
N ILE A 762 -38.54 -25.97 -7.60
CA ILE A 762 -38.60 -25.53 -6.20
C ILE A 762 -39.62 -26.37 -5.41
N ASP A 763 -40.76 -26.65 -6.02
CA ASP A 763 -41.89 -27.32 -5.37
C ASP A 763 -41.82 -28.85 -5.41
N ASP A 764 -40.98 -29.43 -6.28
CA ASP A 764 -40.78 -30.88 -6.37
C ASP A 764 -40.04 -31.43 -5.14
N GLU A 765 -40.77 -32.17 -4.30
CA GLU A 765 -40.26 -32.78 -3.06
C GLU A 765 -39.22 -33.88 -3.29
N GLN A 766 -39.15 -34.44 -4.51
CA GLN A 766 -38.15 -35.44 -4.87
C GLN A 766 -36.79 -34.80 -5.19
N GLN A 767 -36.72 -33.47 -5.33
CA GLN A 767 -35.46 -32.77 -5.56
C GLN A 767 -34.63 -32.63 -4.29
N LEU A 768 -33.31 -32.57 -4.48
CA LEU A 768 -32.36 -32.30 -3.41
C LEU A 768 -32.68 -30.98 -2.71
N SER A 769 -32.72 -30.99 -1.38
CA SER A 769 -33.03 -29.80 -0.57
C SER A 769 -32.10 -28.62 -0.90
N SER A 770 -30.82 -28.88 -1.19
CA SER A 770 -29.85 -27.87 -1.61
C SER A 770 -30.22 -27.19 -2.93
N LEU A 771 -30.78 -27.93 -3.88
CA LEU A 771 -31.19 -27.41 -5.19
C LEU A 771 -32.47 -26.58 -5.07
N ARG A 772 -33.43 -27.05 -4.26
CA ARG A 772 -34.65 -26.30 -3.92
C ARG A 772 -34.33 -24.97 -3.22
N ILE A 773 -33.46 -25.00 -2.20
CA ILE A 773 -32.99 -23.78 -1.51
C ILE A 773 -32.30 -22.82 -2.49
N ALA A 774 -31.42 -23.32 -3.37
CA ALA A 774 -30.74 -22.49 -4.36
C ALA A 774 -31.74 -21.86 -5.36
N GLY A 775 -32.78 -22.60 -5.77
CA GLY A 775 -33.86 -22.10 -6.63
C GLY A 775 -34.63 -20.97 -5.97
N MET A 776 -34.97 -21.12 -4.70
CA MET A 776 -35.69 -20.10 -3.93
C MET A 776 -34.89 -18.80 -3.77
N GLN A 777 -33.57 -18.77 -3.98
CA GLN A 777 -32.80 -17.52 -4.01
C GLN A 777 -33.19 -16.60 -5.18
N ALA A 778 -33.74 -17.15 -6.28
CA ALA A 778 -34.26 -16.37 -7.40
C ALA A 778 -35.53 -15.60 -7.05
N LEU A 779 -36.25 -16.03 -6.01
CA LEU A 779 -37.48 -15.42 -5.49
C LEU A 779 -37.19 -14.22 -4.58
N ALA A 780 -35.97 -13.69 -4.58
CA ALA A 780 -35.63 -12.52 -3.78
C ALA A 780 -36.61 -11.36 -4.05
N ASP A 781 -37.05 -10.71 -2.98
CA ASP A 781 -38.05 -9.64 -2.95
C ASP A 781 -39.48 -10.04 -3.42
N THR A 782 -39.81 -11.33 -3.55
CA THR A 782 -41.17 -11.82 -3.84
C THR A 782 -41.83 -12.49 -2.62
N PRO A 783 -43.17 -12.53 -2.53
CA PRO A 783 -43.86 -13.26 -1.47
C PRO A 783 -43.56 -14.77 -1.51
N VAL A 784 -43.24 -15.37 -0.37
CA VAL A 784 -43.08 -16.83 -0.25
C VAL A 784 -44.37 -17.48 0.24
N GLY A 785 -44.80 -18.56 -0.40
CA GLY A 785 -45.96 -19.36 0.02
C GLY A 785 -45.70 -20.11 1.33
N VAL A 786 -46.77 -20.55 2.00
CA VAL A 786 -46.72 -21.25 3.30
C VAL A 786 -45.88 -22.52 3.21
N THR A 787 -46.13 -23.39 2.22
CA THR A 787 -45.39 -24.65 2.02
C THR A 787 -43.89 -24.44 1.83
N ARG A 788 -43.49 -23.45 1.02
CA ARG A 788 -42.08 -23.13 0.76
C ARG A 788 -41.40 -22.60 2.04
N LEU A 789 -42.10 -21.80 2.84
CA LEU A 789 -41.58 -21.34 4.12
C LEU A 789 -41.44 -22.48 5.14
N GLU A 790 -42.42 -23.37 5.24
CA GLU A 790 -42.35 -24.53 6.13
C GLU A 790 -41.14 -25.40 5.81
N PHE A 791 -40.90 -25.67 4.52
CA PHE A 791 -39.69 -26.33 4.07
C PHE A 791 -38.42 -25.58 4.53
N LEU A 792 -38.31 -24.27 4.32
CA LEU A 792 -37.16 -23.47 4.76
C LEU A 792 -36.95 -23.51 6.28
N LEU A 793 -38.02 -23.52 7.07
CA LEU A 793 -37.97 -23.62 8.52
C LEU A 793 -37.47 -24.99 8.99
N GLN A 794 -37.85 -26.09 8.32
CA GLN A 794 -37.32 -27.44 8.60
C GLN A 794 -35.81 -27.52 8.33
N GLN A 795 -35.32 -26.79 7.33
CA GLN A 795 -33.88 -26.73 7.04
C GLN A 795 -33.06 -25.99 8.12
N LEU A 796 -33.69 -25.44 9.17
CA LEU A 796 -33.01 -24.86 10.34
C LEU A 796 -32.82 -25.85 11.50
N ASP A 797 -33.26 -27.10 11.37
CA ASP A 797 -33.18 -28.08 12.45
C ASP A 797 -31.72 -28.39 12.83
N THR A 798 -31.48 -28.61 14.13
CA THR A 798 -30.11 -28.74 14.68
C THR A 798 -29.29 -29.91 14.12
N GLY A 799 -29.96 -30.93 13.56
CA GLY A 799 -29.33 -32.06 12.85
C GLY A 799 -28.82 -31.72 11.44
N ILE A 800 -29.28 -30.62 10.84
CA ILE A 800 -28.84 -30.16 9.52
C ILE A 800 -27.47 -29.45 9.66
N PRO A 801 -26.49 -29.69 8.77
CA PRO A 801 -25.19 -29.03 8.84
C PRO A 801 -25.28 -27.49 8.87
N PRO A 802 -24.44 -26.78 9.67
CA PRO A 802 -24.55 -25.32 9.84
C PRO A 802 -24.55 -24.51 8.53
N LEU A 803 -23.78 -24.91 7.52
CA LEU A 803 -23.75 -24.22 6.23
C LEU A 803 -25.06 -24.39 5.44
N SER A 804 -25.74 -25.52 5.57
CA SER A 804 -27.04 -25.75 4.94
C SER A 804 -28.14 -24.95 5.63
N ARG A 805 -28.11 -24.88 6.97
CA ARG A 805 -29.04 -24.02 7.74
C ARG A 805 -28.86 -22.55 7.37
N LEU A 806 -27.62 -22.11 7.23
CA LEU A 806 -27.28 -20.76 6.79
C LEU A 806 -27.83 -20.46 5.38
N ALA A 807 -27.78 -21.43 4.45
CA ALA A 807 -28.33 -21.24 3.10
C ALA A 807 -29.86 -21.02 3.13
N ALA A 808 -30.59 -21.78 3.94
CA ALA A 808 -32.03 -21.59 4.13
C ALA A 808 -32.36 -20.23 4.80
N ALA A 809 -31.60 -19.86 5.83
CA ALA A 809 -31.73 -18.55 6.47
C ALA A 809 -31.55 -17.38 5.49
N ARG A 810 -30.61 -17.49 4.53
CA ARG A 810 -30.40 -16.46 3.50
C ARG A 810 -31.59 -16.31 2.57
N VAL A 811 -32.22 -17.42 2.17
CA VAL A 811 -33.44 -17.36 1.36
C VAL A 811 -34.52 -16.60 2.11
N MET A 812 -34.79 -16.98 3.37
CA MET A 812 -35.78 -16.30 4.22
C MET A 812 -35.51 -14.80 4.39
N ALA A 813 -34.24 -14.40 4.51
CA ALA A 813 -33.85 -12.99 4.60
C ALA A 813 -33.94 -12.22 3.27
N SER A 814 -34.06 -12.92 2.15
CA SER A 814 -34.12 -12.31 0.81
C SER A 814 -35.54 -12.21 0.24
N VAL A 815 -36.49 -13.02 0.71
CA VAL A 815 -37.88 -13.04 0.21
C VAL A 815 -38.78 -12.12 1.05
N ARG A 816 -39.96 -11.74 0.53
CA ARG A 816 -40.96 -10.99 1.31
C ARG A 816 -41.76 -11.93 2.19
N LEU A 817 -41.64 -11.73 3.51
CA LEU A 817 -42.41 -12.43 4.52
C LEU A 817 -43.52 -11.54 5.08
N THR A 818 -44.73 -12.06 5.19
CA THR A 818 -45.82 -11.42 5.95
C THR A 818 -45.48 -11.35 7.44
N ASN A 819 -46.14 -10.48 8.20
CA ASN A 819 -45.92 -10.37 9.65
C ASN A 819 -46.13 -11.72 10.37
N SER A 820 -47.13 -12.51 9.95
CA SER A 820 -47.36 -13.86 10.50
C SER A 820 -46.20 -14.82 10.22
N GLN A 821 -45.63 -14.77 9.02
CA GLN A 821 -44.48 -15.60 8.64
C GLN A 821 -43.21 -15.15 9.38
N GLN A 822 -43.01 -13.85 9.58
CA GLN A 822 -41.90 -13.33 10.37
C GLN A 822 -41.97 -13.80 11.83
N VAL A 823 -43.16 -13.90 12.42
CA VAL A 823 -43.35 -14.49 13.76
C VAL A 823 -42.91 -15.96 13.78
N GLN A 824 -43.21 -16.74 12.73
CA GLN A 824 -42.75 -18.14 12.62
C GLN A 824 -41.22 -18.24 12.51
N VAL A 825 -40.59 -17.30 11.78
CA VAL A 825 -39.13 -17.22 11.68
C VAL A 825 -38.51 -16.85 13.04
N ALA A 826 -39.06 -15.85 13.73
CA ALA A 826 -38.61 -15.43 15.05
C ALA A 826 -38.67 -16.56 16.10
N ALA A 827 -39.67 -17.45 16.01
CA ALA A 827 -39.77 -18.62 16.88
C ALA A 827 -38.57 -19.59 16.75
N ARG A 828 -37.86 -19.57 15.62
CA ARG A 828 -36.66 -20.41 15.41
C ARG A 828 -35.38 -19.81 15.99
N PHE A 829 -35.40 -18.57 16.49
CA PHE A 829 -34.20 -17.93 17.08
C PHE A 829 -33.68 -18.71 18.29
N LYS A 830 -34.57 -19.34 19.07
CA LYS A 830 -34.21 -20.17 20.22
C LYS A 830 -33.20 -21.27 19.89
N THR A 831 -33.36 -21.90 18.72
CA THR A 831 -32.56 -23.04 18.26
C THR A 831 -31.51 -22.67 17.21
N ALA A 832 -31.54 -21.43 16.72
CA ALA A 832 -30.58 -20.90 15.75
C ALA A 832 -29.16 -20.83 16.35
N GLY A 833 -28.19 -21.33 15.61
CA GLY A 833 -26.77 -21.19 15.89
C GLY A 833 -26.20 -19.80 15.55
N PRO A 834 -24.91 -19.56 15.86
CA PRO A 834 -24.27 -18.26 15.69
C PRO A 834 -24.18 -17.74 14.25
N LEU A 835 -24.24 -18.62 13.24
CA LEU A 835 -24.10 -18.24 11.83
C LEU A 835 -25.42 -17.73 11.25
N GLU A 836 -26.52 -18.39 11.61
CA GLU A 836 -27.84 -18.16 11.06
C GLU A 836 -28.63 -17.08 11.81
N LEU A 837 -28.44 -16.93 13.13
CA LEU A 837 -29.20 -15.98 13.94
C LEU A 837 -29.14 -14.52 13.42
N PRO A 838 -27.96 -13.95 13.05
CA PRO A 838 -27.91 -12.61 12.48
C PRO A 838 -28.66 -12.49 11.14
N VAL A 839 -28.71 -13.57 10.35
CA VAL A 839 -29.40 -13.59 9.06
C VAL A 839 -30.91 -13.68 9.26
N LEU A 840 -31.37 -14.51 10.19
CA LEU A 840 -32.79 -14.67 10.52
C LEU A 840 -33.39 -13.40 11.15
N LEU A 841 -32.61 -12.64 11.92
CA LEU A 841 -33.04 -11.32 12.41
C LEU A 841 -33.39 -10.38 11.24
N ARG A 842 -32.56 -10.36 10.18
CA ARG A 842 -32.83 -9.55 8.98
C ARG A 842 -34.05 -10.03 8.19
N ALA A 843 -34.45 -11.30 8.32
CA ALA A 843 -35.67 -11.82 7.73
C ALA A 843 -36.96 -11.30 8.41
N CYS A 844 -36.84 -10.52 9.49
CA CYS A 844 -37.98 -9.96 10.21
C CYS A 844 -38.07 -8.41 10.07
N PRO A 845 -38.19 -7.85 8.85
CA PRO A 845 -38.19 -6.41 8.66
C PRO A 845 -39.45 -5.70 9.18
N GLY A 846 -40.55 -6.40 9.45
CA GLY A 846 -41.82 -5.84 9.97
C GLY A 846 -41.83 -5.56 11.47
N ILE A 847 -40.66 -5.24 12.04
CA ILE A 847 -40.44 -5.10 13.49
C ILE A 847 -41.12 -3.87 14.11
N ASP A 848 -41.73 -3.04 13.28
CA ASP A 848 -42.60 -1.92 13.65
C ASP A 848 -44.05 -2.37 13.96
N ASP A 849 -44.45 -3.59 13.55
CA ASP A 849 -45.65 -4.28 14.01
C ASP A 849 -45.42 -4.91 15.39
N SER A 850 -46.35 -4.67 16.31
CA SER A 850 -46.21 -5.10 17.71
C SER A 850 -46.09 -6.62 17.89
N ARG A 851 -46.72 -7.43 17.03
CA ARG A 851 -46.66 -8.90 17.12
C ARG A 851 -45.29 -9.42 16.67
N VAL A 852 -44.74 -8.84 15.59
CA VAL A 852 -43.39 -9.18 15.11
C VAL A 852 -42.34 -8.71 16.10
N ALA A 853 -42.45 -7.48 16.59
CA ALA A 853 -41.55 -6.92 17.60
C ALA A 853 -41.49 -7.80 18.87
N LEU A 854 -42.65 -8.22 19.37
CA LEU A 854 -42.75 -9.11 20.51
C LEU A 854 -42.08 -10.46 20.24
N ALA A 855 -42.43 -11.11 19.12
CA ALA A 855 -41.87 -12.42 18.75
C ALA A 855 -40.36 -12.38 18.54
N VAL A 856 -39.83 -11.32 17.91
CA VAL A 856 -38.38 -11.11 17.74
C VAL A 856 -37.70 -10.94 19.10
N LEU A 857 -38.25 -10.11 19.99
CA LEU A 857 -37.66 -9.92 21.32
C LEU A 857 -37.69 -11.20 22.17
N ASP A 858 -38.82 -11.91 22.20
CA ASP A 858 -38.94 -13.19 22.90
C ASP A 858 -38.00 -14.25 22.32
N GLY A 859 -37.91 -14.32 20.99
CA GLY A 859 -37.01 -15.20 20.26
C GLY A 859 -35.54 -14.91 20.57
N LEU A 860 -35.14 -13.63 20.57
CA LEU A 860 -33.77 -13.21 20.86
C LEU A 860 -33.40 -13.43 22.34
N GLU A 861 -34.29 -13.09 23.27
CA GLU A 861 -34.02 -13.28 24.71
C GLU A 861 -33.89 -14.76 25.09
N SER A 862 -34.58 -15.64 24.37
CA SER A 862 -34.48 -17.10 24.52
C SER A 862 -33.41 -17.76 23.64
N ALA A 863 -32.78 -17.00 22.73
CA ALA A 863 -31.78 -17.52 21.80
C ALA A 863 -30.47 -17.88 22.51
N ARG A 864 -30.03 -19.14 22.34
CA ARG A 864 -28.74 -19.62 22.86
C ARG A 864 -27.55 -18.85 22.29
N ALA A 865 -27.70 -18.35 21.06
CA ALA A 865 -26.67 -17.61 20.34
C ALA A 865 -26.84 -16.08 20.42
N VAL A 866 -27.70 -15.52 21.28
CA VAL A 866 -27.94 -14.06 21.31
C VAL A 866 -26.66 -13.23 21.52
N ASP A 867 -25.72 -13.73 22.32
CA ASP A 867 -24.46 -13.03 22.59
C ASP A 867 -23.48 -13.06 21.39
N SER A 868 -23.78 -13.82 20.33
CA SER A 868 -23.01 -13.82 19.06
C SER A 868 -23.44 -12.72 18.11
N LEU A 869 -24.58 -12.07 18.34
CA LEU A 869 -25.02 -10.92 17.54
C LEU A 869 -24.08 -9.74 17.74
N ALA A 870 -23.85 -8.99 16.66
CA ALA A 870 -23.23 -7.69 16.80
C ALA A 870 -24.25 -6.67 17.31
N ALA A 871 -23.80 -5.74 18.16
CA ALA A 871 -24.64 -4.63 18.62
C ALA A 871 -25.22 -3.85 17.43
N ALA A 872 -24.46 -3.68 16.34
CA ALA A 872 -24.92 -3.02 15.13
C ALA A 872 -26.12 -3.73 14.45
N ASP A 873 -26.10 -5.06 14.35
CA ASP A 873 -27.19 -5.84 13.74
C ASP A 873 -28.50 -5.71 14.54
N LEU A 874 -28.38 -5.57 15.87
CA LEU A 874 -29.50 -5.40 16.77
C LEU A 874 -29.97 -3.93 16.85
N LEU A 875 -29.05 -2.96 16.78
CA LEU A 875 -29.34 -1.53 16.92
C LEU A 875 -30.35 -1.06 15.86
N GLU A 876 -30.15 -1.43 14.59
CA GLU A 876 -31.07 -1.06 13.51
C GLU A 876 -32.49 -1.60 13.78
N SER A 877 -32.58 -2.87 14.16
CA SER A 877 -33.85 -3.53 14.51
C SER A 877 -34.54 -2.82 15.68
N VAL A 878 -33.79 -2.48 16.74
CA VAL A 878 -34.31 -1.78 17.93
C VAL A 878 -34.77 -0.36 17.60
N GLN A 879 -34.04 0.38 16.76
CA GLN A 879 -34.41 1.73 16.36
C GLN A 879 -35.74 1.79 15.59
N ARG A 880 -36.05 0.72 14.82
CA ARG A 880 -37.29 0.61 14.05
C ARG A 880 -38.50 0.17 14.88
N MET A 881 -38.28 -0.43 16.05
CA MET A 881 -39.37 -0.79 16.97
C MET A 881 -40.05 0.46 17.53
N LYS A 882 -41.36 0.36 17.79
CA LYS A 882 -42.15 1.35 18.55
C LYS A 882 -42.11 1.04 20.05
N GLU A 883 -42.42 2.02 20.89
CA GLU A 883 -42.63 1.76 22.33
C GLU A 883 -43.85 0.84 22.56
N PRO A 884 -43.84 -0.05 23.58
CA PRO A 884 -42.81 -0.24 24.61
C PRO A 884 -41.65 -1.18 24.20
N PHE A 885 -41.69 -1.75 22.99
CA PHE A 885 -40.72 -2.75 22.53
C PHE A 885 -39.33 -2.16 22.31
N GLN A 886 -39.26 -0.91 21.85
CA GLN A 886 -37.98 -0.20 21.71
C GLN A 886 -37.21 -0.14 23.02
N LYS A 887 -37.87 0.17 24.15
CA LYS A 887 -37.23 0.16 25.48
C LYS A 887 -36.70 -1.22 25.87
N ARG A 888 -37.45 -2.29 25.61
CA ARG A 888 -37.00 -3.68 25.84
C ARG A 888 -35.82 -4.03 24.94
N GLY A 889 -35.88 -3.66 23.67
CA GLY A 889 -34.79 -3.80 22.69
C GLY A 889 -33.52 -3.06 23.08
N ARG A 890 -33.61 -1.83 23.62
CA ARG A 890 -32.44 -1.08 24.11
C ARG A 890 -31.76 -1.78 25.29
N LYS A 891 -32.52 -2.44 26.18
CA LYS A 891 -31.92 -3.26 27.26
C LYS A 891 -31.17 -4.46 26.71
N LEU A 892 -31.74 -5.16 25.73
CA LEU A 892 -31.08 -6.27 25.07
C LEU A 892 -29.83 -5.82 24.32
N LEU A 893 -29.89 -4.68 23.62
CA LEU A 893 -28.76 -4.05 22.95
C LEU A 893 -27.64 -3.71 23.94
N ALA A 894 -27.95 -3.08 25.08
CA ALA A 894 -26.96 -2.77 26.11
C ALA A 894 -26.29 -4.04 26.67
N ARG A 895 -27.03 -5.15 26.78
CA ARG A 895 -26.46 -6.47 27.16
C ARG A 895 -25.50 -7.01 26.10
N VAL A 896 -25.85 -6.90 24.82
CA VAL A 896 -25.03 -7.38 23.68
C VAL A 896 -23.78 -6.51 23.49
N ASP A 897 -23.91 -5.19 23.67
CA ASP A 897 -22.84 -4.19 23.47
C ASP A 897 -21.87 -4.10 24.68
N GLY A 898 -22.40 -4.16 25.90
CA GLY A 898 -21.70 -3.77 27.13
C GLY A 898 -20.65 -4.73 27.71
N LYS A 899 -20.03 -5.64 26.95
CA LYS A 899 -19.16 -6.68 27.54
C LYS A 899 -17.78 -6.90 26.93
N LEU A 900 -17.28 -6.10 25.99
CA LEU A 900 -15.97 -6.39 25.39
C LEU A 900 -14.79 -6.29 26.40
N ALA A 901 -14.79 -5.28 27.29
CA ALA A 901 -13.74 -5.08 28.29
C ALA A 901 -13.77 -6.15 29.40
N ALA A 902 -14.97 -6.49 29.89
CA ALA A 902 -15.16 -7.55 30.88
C ALA A 902 -14.85 -8.94 30.31
N GLN A 903 -15.23 -9.21 29.06
CA GLN A 903 -14.89 -10.47 28.37
C GLN A 903 -13.39 -10.61 28.12
N ARG A 904 -12.67 -9.52 27.80
CA ARG A 904 -11.20 -9.53 27.70
C ARG A 904 -10.52 -9.85 29.03
N ALA A 905 -11.04 -9.32 30.14
CA ALA A 905 -10.54 -9.63 31.48
C ALA A 905 -10.76 -11.11 31.82
N GLU A 906 -11.97 -11.63 31.60
CA GLU A 906 -12.32 -13.04 31.84
C GLU A 906 -11.51 -14.02 30.95
N LEU A 907 -11.20 -13.64 29.71
CA LEU A 907 -10.38 -14.47 28.81
C LEU A 907 -8.92 -14.55 29.25
N LYS A 908 -8.34 -13.49 29.83
CA LYS A 908 -6.96 -13.53 30.35
C LYS A 908 -6.79 -14.58 31.45
N ASP A 909 -7.81 -14.80 32.27
CA ASP A 909 -7.77 -15.82 33.32
C ASP A 909 -7.97 -17.23 32.75
N LYS A 910 -8.87 -17.39 31.76
CA LYS A 910 -9.11 -18.67 31.06
C LYS A 910 -7.91 -19.20 30.27
N VAL A 911 -6.98 -18.36 29.81
CA VAL A 911 -5.75 -18.82 29.13
C VAL A 911 -4.91 -19.75 30.03
N LYS A 912 -4.95 -19.54 31.35
CA LYS A 912 -4.21 -20.36 32.32
C LYS A 912 -4.80 -21.77 32.48
N GLU A 913 -6.07 -21.95 32.14
CA GLU A 913 -6.78 -23.24 32.21
C GLU A 913 -6.64 -24.08 30.93
N LEU A 914 -6.18 -23.47 29.82
CA LEU A 914 -6.08 -24.11 28.50
C LEU A 914 -4.70 -24.75 28.22
N VAL A 915 -4.08 -25.34 29.24
CA VAL A 915 -2.76 -25.97 29.16
C VAL A 915 -2.89 -27.48 28.90
N GLY A 916 -2.07 -28.04 28.00
CA GLY A 916 -1.96 -29.50 27.78
C GLY A 916 -2.82 -30.10 26.66
N GLY A 917 -3.31 -29.30 25.70
CA GLY A 917 -4.07 -29.80 24.55
C GLY A 917 -3.25 -30.67 23.56
N ASP A 918 -3.93 -31.55 22.85
CA ASP A 918 -3.39 -32.49 21.86
C ASP A 918 -3.49 -31.95 20.42
N VAL A 919 -2.37 -31.96 19.72
CA VAL A 919 -2.22 -31.41 18.36
C VAL A 919 -3.05 -32.19 17.33
N ALA A 920 -3.13 -33.52 17.43
CA ALA A 920 -3.84 -34.35 16.46
C ALA A 920 -5.36 -34.19 16.60
N ARG A 921 -5.87 -34.16 17.83
CA ARG A 921 -7.28 -33.86 18.11
C ARG A 921 -7.64 -32.42 17.71
N GLY A 922 -6.75 -31.47 17.98
CA GLY A 922 -6.90 -30.07 17.55
C GLY A 922 -7.01 -29.92 16.04
N ARG A 923 -6.20 -30.67 15.28
CA ARG A 923 -6.28 -30.73 13.82
C ARG A 923 -7.62 -31.28 13.35
N ALA A 924 -8.13 -32.35 13.98
CA ALA A 924 -9.43 -32.92 13.65
C ALA A 924 -10.59 -31.94 13.93
N ILE A 925 -10.48 -31.13 14.99
CA ILE A 925 -11.45 -30.07 15.30
C ILE A 925 -11.41 -28.96 14.24
N PHE A 926 -10.21 -28.51 13.88
CA PHE A 926 -10.02 -27.45 12.87
C PHE A 926 -10.64 -27.80 11.51
N PHE A 927 -10.43 -29.05 11.04
CA PHE A 927 -11.00 -29.56 9.79
C PHE A 927 -12.38 -30.21 9.95
N GLY A 928 -12.93 -30.21 11.17
CA GLY A 928 -14.19 -30.85 11.50
C GLY A 928 -15.41 -29.97 11.23
N LYS A 929 -16.59 -30.59 11.24
CA LYS A 929 -17.88 -29.92 10.94
C LYS A 929 -18.43 -29.07 12.09
N LYS A 930 -17.85 -29.17 13.30
CA LYS A 930 -18.40 -28.57 14.53
C LYS A 930 -18.11 -27.08 14.65
N ALA A 931 -16.84 -26.68 14.54
CA ALA A 931 -16.43 -25.27 14.51
C ALA A 931 -16.17 -24.75 13.09
N ALA A 932 -15.97 -25.65 12.11
CA ALA A 932 -15.80 -25.35 10.69
C ALA A 932 -14.72 -24.29 10.39
N CYS A 933 -13.65 -24.23 11.19
CA CYS A 933 -12.56 -23.25 11.03
C CYS A 933 -11.91 -23.34 9.65
N SER A 934 -11.74 -24.56 9.12
CA SER A 934 -11.23 -24.79 7.76
C SER A 934 -12.15 -24.29 6.64
N GLY A 935 -13.40 -23.93 6.93
CA GLY A 935 -14.29 -23.30 5.95
C GLY A 935 -13.84 -21.88 5.59
N CYS A 936 -13.21 -21.18 6.54
CA CYS A 936 -12.73 -19.80 6.34
C CYS A 936 -11.21 -19.71 6.22
N HIS A 937 -10.46 -20.60 6.89
CA HIS A 937 -9.01 -20.51 7.03
C HIS A 937 -8.28 -21.67 6.34
N THR A 938 -7.09 -21.39 5.82
CA THR A 938 -6.20 -22.37 5.19
C THR A 938 -5.07 -22.76 6.15
N VAL A 939 -4.77 -24.05 6.28
CA VAL A 939 -3.55 -24.58 6.91
C VAL A 939 -2.90 -25.58 5.95
N GLY A 940 -1.64 -25.36 5.59
CA GLY A 940 -1.01 -26.04 4.47
C GLY A 940 -1.70 -25.68 3.15
N ASP A 941 -2.18 -26.69 2.43
CA ASP A 941 -2.92 -26.61 1.17
C ASP A 941 -4.44 -26.78 1.34
N ARG A 942 -4.92 -27.01 2.57
CA ARG A 942 -6.32 -27.33 2.86
C ARG A 942 -7.04 -26.19 3.59
N GLY A 943 -8.27 -25.90 3.14
CA GLY A 943 -9.20 -24.97 3.79
C GLY A 943 -9.60 -23.76 2.93
N GLY A 944 -10.37 -22.85 3.51
CA GLY A 944 -10.91 -21.65 2.87
C GLY A 944 -9.96 -20.46 2.88
N ARG A 945 -10.24 -19.46 2.04
CA ARG A 945 -9.47 -18.21 1.90
C ARG A 945 -10.34 -16.98 2.13
N VAL A 946 -11.13 -17.00 3.20
CA VAL A 946 -11.93 -15.86 3.67
C VAL A 946 -11.23 -15.18 4.86
N GLY A 947 -10.70 -15.97 5.78
CA GLY A 947 -9.80 -15.51 6.83
C GLY A 947 -8.32 -15.67 6.46
N PRO A 948 -7.39 -15.16 7.29
CA PRO A 948 -5.95 -15.33 7.10
C PRO A 948 -5.54 -16.79 7.01
N ALA A 949 -4.50 -17.06 6.21
CA ALA A 949 -3.82 -18.35 6.24
C ALA A 949 -3.17 -18.54 7.61
N LEU A 950 -3.35 -19.72 8.20
CA LEU A 950 -2.92 -20.03 9.56
C LEU A 950 -1.73 -21.00 9.60
N SER A 951 -1.16 -21.35 8.45
CA SER A 951 -0.04 -22.29 8.33
C SER A 951 1.19 -21.95 9.18
N THR A 952 1.38 -20.67 9.51
CA THR A 952 2.48 -20.15 10.34
C THR A 952 2.01 -19.34 11.54
N ILE A 953 0.72 -19.46 11.92
CA ILE A 953 0.15 -18.59 12.95
C ILE A 953 0.83 -18.75 14.32
N GLY A 954 1.38 -19.94 14.60
CA GLY A 954 2.10 -20.24 15.82
C GLY A 954 3.46 -19.53 15.97
N ASP A 955 3.98 -18.93 14.90
CA ASP A 955 5.17 -18.05 14.93
C ASP A 955 4.80 -16.60 15.27
N ILE A 956 3.54 -16.22 15.05
CA ILE A 956 3.06 -14.83 15.05
C ILE A 956 2.24 -14.52 16.31
N ARG A 957 1.54 -15.52 16.86
CA ARG A 957 0.53 -15.33 17.92
C ARG A 957 0.76 -16.27 19.10
N GLN A 958 0.64 -15.71 20.30
CA GLN A 958 0.68 -16.48 21.55
C GLN A 958 -0.70 -17.13 21.84
N PRO A 959 -0.78 -18.16 22.71
CA PRO A 959 -2.04 -18.82 23.03
C PRO A 959 -3.17 -17.86 23.43
N GLY A 960 -2.85 -16.81 24.19
CA GLY A 960 -3.81 -15.77 24.57
C GLY A 960 -4.35 -14.98 23.39
N ASP A 961 -3.50 -14.64 22.42
CA ASP A 961 -3.93 -13.93 21.20
C ASP A 961 -4.82 -14.81 20.32
N LEU A 962 -4.52 -16.12 20.24
CA LEU A 962 -5.32 -17.10 19.50
C LEU A 962 -6.70 -17.26 20.13
N LEU A 963 -6.75 -17.38 21.46
CA LEU A 963 -8.00 -17.46 22.20
C LEU A 963 -8.83 -16.18 22.05
N GLU A 964 -8.22 -15.00 22.19
CA GLU A 964 -8.91 -13.72 21.99
C GLU A 964 -9.46 -13.62 20.56
N SER A 965 -8.68 -14.04 19.55
CA SER A 965 -9.11 -14.01 18.15
C SER A 965 -10.31 -14.94 17.89
N ILE A 966 -10.42 -16.07 18.59
CA ILE A 966 -11.52 -17.04 18.43
C ILE A 966 -12.76 -16.62 19.22
N ALA A 967 -12.59 -16.21 20.47
CA ALA A 967 -13.69 -15.87 21.37
C ALA A 967 -14.23 -14.45 21.12
N LEU A 968 -13.35 -13.51 20.74
CA LEU A 968 -13.66 -12.10 20.48
C LEU A 968 -13.12 -11.63 19.13
N PRO A 969 -13.60 -12.17 18.00
CA PRO A 969 -13.06 -11.87 16.68
C PRO A 969 -13.16 -10.40 16.25
N SER A 970 -14.08 -9.61 16.84
CA SER A 970 -14.21 -8.16 16.59
C SER A 970 -13.34 -7.30 17.51
N ALA A 971 -12.62 -7.89 18.48
CA ALA A 971 -11.76 -7.16 19.40
C ALA A 971 -10.48 -6.65 18.72
N SER A 972 -9.98 -7.39 17.73
CA SER A 972 -8.89 -6.97 16.85
C SER A 972 -9.02 -7.65 15.48
N PHE A 973 -8.76 -6.90 14.41
CA PHE A 973 -8.79 -7.43 13.05
C PHE A 973 -7.38 -7.83 12.61
N ALA A 974 -7.25 -8.99 11.96
CA ALA A 974 -6.01 -9.35 11.28
C ALA A 974 -5.73 -8.34 10.14
N ARG A 975 -4.45 -7.96 9.97
CA ARG A 975 -4.02 -7.02 8.91
C ARG A 975 -4.51 -7.54 7.55
N GLY A 976 -5.26 -6.71 6.82
CA GLY A 976 -5.82 -7.05 5.50
C GLY A 976 -7.16 -7.81 5.50
N PHE A 977 -7.71 -8.17 6.67
CA PHE A 977 -8.98 -8.90 6.80
C PHE A 977 -10.07 -8.10 7.53
N ARG A 978 -9.97 -6.76 7.50
CA ARG A 978 -11.03 -5.88 7.97
C ARG A 978 -12.29 -6.09 7.12
N SER A 979 -13.45 -6.01 7.77
CA SER A 979 -14.75 -6.16 7.12
C SER A 979 -15.26 -4.81 6.66
N TYR A 980 -15.97 -4.77 5.53
CA TYR A 980 -16.56 -3.58 4.93
C TYR A 980 -18.03 -3.78 4.68
N THR A 981 -18.80 -2.70 4.76
CA THR A 981 -20.18 -2.60 4.32
C THR A 981 -20.21 -1.73 3.07
N LEU A 982 -20.61 -2.29 1.94
CA LEU A 982 -20.76 -1.63 0.65
C LEU A 982 -22.24 -1.40 0.39
N ALA A 983 -22.66 -0.14 0.28
CA ALA A 983 -23.97 0.26 -0.19
C ALA A 983 -23.93 0.55 -1.69
N THR A 984 -24.94 0.09 -2.42
CA THR A 984 -25.14 0.33 -3.84
C THR A 984 -26.20 1.40 -4.06
N GLN A 985 -26.16 2.08 -5.21
CA GLN A 985 -27.16 3.09 -5.60
C GLN A 985 -28.58 2.53 -5.68
N ALA A 986 -28.72 1.22 -5.86
CA ALA A 986 -30.00 0.50 -5.83
C ALA A 986 -30.47 0.15 -4.40
N GLY A 987 -29.87 0.75 -3.36
CA GLY A 987 -30.21 0.52 -1.96
C GLY A 987 -29.72 -0.81 -1.37
N ARG A 988 -29.02 -1.66 -2.14
CA ARG A 988 -28.49 -2.94 -1.64
C ARG A 988 -27.24 -2.73 -0.81
N VAL A 989 -27.11 -3.51 0.26
CA VAL A 989 -25.95 -3.48 1.16
C VAL A 989 -25.25 -4.85 1.18
N HIS A 990 -23.94 -4.86 0.94
CA HIS A 990 -23.08 -6.04 0.98
C HIS A 990 -22.05 -5.91 2.11
N THR A 991 -21.97 -6.88 3.02
CA THR A 991 -21.02 -6.83 4.14
C THR A 991 -20.02 -7.98 4.08
N GLY A 992 -18.72 -7.69 4.05
CA GLY A 992 -17.67 -8.70 4.01
C GLY A 992 -16.26 -8.16 3.83
N VAL A 993 -15.29 -9.05 3.66
CA VAL A 993 -13.90 -8.70 3.34
C VAL A 993 -13.80 -8.44 1.85
N ILE A 994 -13.21 -7.31 1.47
CA ILE A 994 -12.90 -7.04 0.06
C ILE A 994 -11.77 -7.99 -0.35
N SER A 995 -12.10 -8.99 -1.16
CA SER A 995 -11.19 -10.08 -1.54
C SER A 995 -10.36 -9.74 -2.77
N ARG A 996 -10.92 -8.92 -3.66
CA ARG A 996 -10.31 -8.46 -4.89
C ARG A 996 -10.89 -7.10 -5.25
N GLU A 997 -10.04 -6.25 -5.79
CA GLU A 997 -10.44 -5.00 -6.43
C GLU A 997 -9.78 -4.90 -7.79
N THR A 998 -10.54 -4.41 -8.77
CA THR A 998 -10.02 -3.96 -10.05
C THR A 998 -10.55 -2.57 -10.36
N THR A 999 -10.14 -2.03 -11.50
CA THR A 999 -10.62 -0.75 -12.03
C THR A 999 -12.12 -0.75 -12.31
N GLU A 1000 -12.72 -1.91 -12.54
CA GLU A 1000 -14.11 -2.06 -12.97
C GLU A 1000 -15.04 -2.52 -11.84
N ALA A 1001 -14.54 -3.29 -10.86
CA ALA A 1001 -15.39 -3.90 -9.85
C ALA A 1001 -14.68 -4.16 -8.52
N ILE A 1002 -15.51 -4.40 -7.50
CA ILE A 1002 -15.10 -4.82 -6.15
C ILE A 1002 -15.72 -6.19 -5.89
N TRP A 1003 -14.92 -7.13 -5.41
CA TRP A 1003 -15.41 -8.42 -4.95
C TRP A 1003 -15.44 -8.40 -3.43
N ILE A 1004 -16.62 -8.56 -2.86
CA ILE A 1004 -16.81 -8.71 -1.41
C ILE A 1004 -17.07 -10.17 -1.11
N LYS A 1005 -16.20 -10.76 -0.30
CA LYS A 1005 -16.41 -12.06 0.35
C LYS A 1005 -17.09 -11.87 1.68
N SER A 1006 -18.34 -12.31 1.80
CA SER A 1006 -19.14 -12.19 3.01
C SER A 1006 -18.84 -13.33 4.01
N ALA A 1007 -19.28 -13.20 5.26
CA ALA A 1007 -19.11 -14.22 6.33
C ALA A 1007 -19.66 -15.60 5.96
N ASP A 1008 -20.48 -15.59 4.94
CA ASP A 1008 -21.28 -16.67 4.43
C ASP A 1008 -20.56 -17.39 3.24
N LEU A 1009 -19.27 -17.07 3.03
CA LEU A 1009 -18.38 -17.55 1.97
C LEU A 1009 -18.78 -17.18 0.53
N SER A 1010 -19.88 -16.45 0.33
CA SER A 1010 -20.25 -15.93 -0.98
C SER A 1010 -19.32 -14.79 -1.37
N GLU A 1011 -18.94 -14.76 -2.65
CA GLU A 1011 -18.23 -13.63 -3.24
C GLU A 1011 -19.16 -12.93 -4.21
N VAL A 1012 -19.46 -11.66 -3.94
CA VAL A 1012 -20.30 -10.84 -4.80
C VAL A 1012 -19.41 -9.86 -5.55
N ARG A 1013 -19.48 -9.91 -6.88
CA ARG A 1013 -18.90 -8.87 -7.74
C ARG A 1013 -19.88 -7.69 -7.79
N VAL A 1014 -19.44 -6.54 -7.28
CA VAL A 1014 -20.19 -5.29 -7.38
C VAL A 1014 -19.46 -4.37 -8.37
N PRO A 1015 -20.05 -4.05 -9.54
CA PRO A 1015 -19.49 -3.05 -10.45
C PRO A 1015 -19.27 -1.73 -9.73
N ARG A 1016 -18.09 -1.10 -9.91
CA ARG A 1016 -17.77 0.16 -9.24
C ARG A 1016 -18.79 1.26 -9.54
N SER A 1017 -19.35 1.27 -10.75
CA SER A 1017 -20.41 2.19 -11.17
C SER A 1017 -21.70 2.10 -10.33
N GLN A 1018 -21.95 0.95 -9.67
CA GLN A 1018 -23.13 0.74 -8.84
C GLN A 1018 -22.87 1.05 -7.36
N VAL A 1019 -21.63 1.33 -6.96
CA VAL A 1019 -21.25 1.55 -5.56
C VAL A 1019 -21.57 2.99 -5.16
N GLU A 1020 -22.42 3.15 -4.15
CA GLU A 1020 -22.72 4.44 -3.54
C GLU A 1020 -21.72 4.74 -2.40
N ALA A 1021 -21.56 3.79 -1.48
CA ALA A 1021 -20.71 3.96 -0.31
C ALA A 1021 -20.01 2.66 0.09
N ILE A 1022 -18.85 2.78 0.75
CA ILE A 1022 -18.15 1.66 1.39
C ILE A 1022 -17.69 2.18 2.73
N ARG A 1023 -18.04 1.48 3.80
CA ARG A 1023 -17.71 1.81 5.18
C ARG A 1023 -16.99 0.64 5.81
N GLU A 1024 -16.04 0.92 6.68
CA GLU A 1024 -15.42 -0.12 7.50
C GLU A 1024 -16.40 -0.58 8.58
N SER A 1025 -16.46 -1.88 8.84
CA SER A 1025 -17.27 -2.48 9.89
C SER A 1025 -16.46 -2.65 11.16
N ALA A 1026 -17.03 -2.28 12.30
CA ALA A 1026 -16.50 -2.59 13.63
C ALA A 1026 -16.69 -4.07 14.02
N VAL A 1027 -17.32 -4.86 13.15
CA VAL A 1027 -17.65 -6.28 13.36
C VAL A 1027 -16.83 -7.14 12.41
N SER A 1028 -16.17 -8.16 12.95
CA SER A 1028 -15.44 -9.16 12.17
C SER A 1028 -16.37 -10.08 11.39
N ILE A 1029 -15.90 -10.47 10.21
CA ILE A 1029 -16.49 -11.53 9.39
C ILE A 1029 -16.43 -12.89 10.09
N MET A 1030 -15.47 -13.08 11.01
CA MET A 1030 -15.39 -14.28 11.83
C MET A 1030 -16.49 -14.24 12.89
N PRO A 1031 -17.40 -15.23 12.92
CA PRO A 1031 -18.52 -15.26 13.86
C PRO A 1031 -18.06 -15.28 15.31
N LYS A 1032 -18.72 -14.50 16.16
CA LYS A 1032 -18.53 -14.56 17.62
C LYS A 1032 -19.16 -15.84 18.18
N GLY A 1033 -18.58 -16.39 19.25
CA GLY A 1033 -19.15 -17.55 19.95
C GLY A 1033 -18.81 -18.91 19.34
N LEU A 1034 -17.85 -18.99 18.41
CA LEU A 1034 -17.33 -20.25 17.88
C LEU A 1034 -16.65 -21.10 18.97
N ASP A 1035 -16.04 -20.45 19.95
CA ASP A 1035 -15.49 -21.06 21.16
C ASP A 1035 -16.55 -21.84 21.95
N LYS A 1036 -17.78 -21.34 22.02
CA LYS A 1036 -18.90 -21.96 22.75
C LYS A 1036 -19.39 -23.27 22.11
N LEU A 1037 -19.00 -23.56 20.87
CA LEU A 1037 -19.29 -24.83 20.19
C LEU A 1037 -18.33 -25.96 20.63
N LEU A 1038 -17.25 -25.61 21.33
CA LEU A 1038 -16.20 -26.51 21.77
C LEU A 1038 -16.23 -26.65 23.29
N SER A 1039 -15.96 -27.85 23.81
CA SER A 1039 -15.65 -27.99 25.25
C SER A 1039 -14.30 -27.36 25.57
N PRO A 1040 -13.99 -27.03 26.84
CA PRO A 1040 -12.68 -26.48 27.23
C PRO A 1040 -11.50 -27.34 26.75
N ALA A 1041 -11.61 -28.67 26.84
CA ALA A 1041 -10.60 -29.60 26.34
C ALA A 1041 -10.44 -29.53 24.81
N GLN A 1042 -11.55 -29.44 24.07
CA GLN A 1042 -11.53 -29.28 22.61
C GLN A 1042 -10.93 -27.94 22.18
N LEU A 1043 -11.19 -26.87 22.94
CA LEU A 1043 -10.62 -25.55 22.68
C LEU A 1043 -9.10 -25.54 22.97
N ALA A 1044 -8.66 -26.21 24.05
CA ALA A 1044 -7.24 -26.39 24.35
C ALA A 1044 -6.52 -27.20 23.26
N ASP A 1045 -7.12 -28.29 22.78
CA ASP A 1045 -6.63 -29.10 21.66
C ASP A 1045 -6.49 -28.23 20.38
N LEU A 1046 -7.51 -27.43 20.04
CA LEU A 1046 -7.49 -26.53 18.89
C LEU A 1046 -6.35 -25.49 18.99
N ILE A 1047 -6.17 -24.86 20.15
CA ILE A 1047 -5.10 -23.88 20.38
C ILE A 1047 -3.73 -24.57 20.28
N ALA A 1048 -3.58 -25.79 20.83
CA ALA A 1048 -2.34 -26.56 20.72
C ALA A 1048 -1.98 -26.84 19.25
N PHE A 1049 -2.96 -27.22 18.43
CA PHE A 1049 -2.76 -27.37 16.99
C PHE A 1049 -2.32 -26.07 16.31
N LEU A 1050 -3.03 -24.96 16.53
CA LEU A 1050 -2.68 -23.67 15.92
C LEU A 1050 -1.29 -23.18 16.33
N ARG A 1051 -0.85 -23.44 17.57
CA ARG A 1051 0.51 -23.15 18.03
C ARG A 1051 1.59 -23.98 17.35
N SER A 1052 1.24 -25.20 16.92
CA SER A 1052 2.16 -26.10 16.20
C SER A 1052 2.36 -25.70 14.73
N CYS A 1053 1.49 -24.85 14.18
CA CYS A 1053 1.60 -24.31 12.83
C CYS A 1053 2.71 -23.25 12.75
N ARG A 1054 3.95 -23.69 12.48
CA ARG A 1054 5.18 -22.89 12.45
C ARG A 1054 5.94 -23.14 11.14
N ALA A 1055 6.76 -22.19 10.72
CA ALA A 1055 7.62 -22.33 9.54
C ALA A 1055 8.51 -23.58 9.68
N GLY A 1056 8.31 -24.56 8.78
CA GLY A 1056 9.05 -25.83 8.76
C GLY A 1056 8.33 -27.06 9.33
N SER A 1057 7.15 -26.93 9.97
CA SER A 1057 6.40 -28.10 10.48
C SER A 1057 5.46 -28.75 9.44
N VAL A 1058 5.21 -28.09 8.31
CA VAL A 1058 4.23 -28.51 7.29
C VAL A 1058 4.82 -29.48 6.23
N THR A 1059 6.13 -29.73 6.23
CA THR A 1059 6.81 -30.60 5.24
C THR A 1059 6.95 -32.07 5.67
N ARG A 1060 6.44 -32.51 6.83
CA ARG A 1060 6.52 -33.92 7.26
C ARG A 1060 5.16 -34.45 7.69
N THR A 1061 4.25 -34.71 6.76
CA THR A 1061 3.14 -35.68 6.94
C THR A 1061 2.52 -36.04 5.59
N THR A 1062 3.32 -36.65 4.72
CA THR A 1062 2.84 -37.46 3.58
C THR A 1062 3.57 -38.79 3.66
N THR A 1063 2.97 -39.75 4.38
CA THR A 1063 3.11 -41.22 4.19
C THR A 1063 2.44 -41.95 5.36
N ARG A 1064 1.13 -42.22 5.23
CA ARG A 1064 0.52 -43.56 5.27
C ARG A 1064 -0.97 -43.44 5.02
#